data_AF-A0A098G693-F1
#
_entry.id   AF-A0A098G693-F1
#
_cell.length_a   1.000
_cell.length_b   1.000
_cell.length_c   1.000
_cell.angle_alpha   90.00
_cell.angle_beta   90.00
_cell.angle_gamma   90.00
#
_symmetry.space_group_name_H-M   'P 1'
#
loop_
_entity.id
_entity.type
_entity.pdbx_description
1 polymer ?
#
loop_
_entity_poly.entity_id
_entity_poly.type
_entity_poly.pdbx_seq_one_letter_code
_entity_poly.pdbx_strand_id
1 'polypeptide(L)'
;MPRPFVQLGNAKIAPFKYGDNPPYGAFINTTKAGEYPVAQNVMIDGKPVTFNWPSSEHAYHAQKLIHLMNKNPGDKGMQMIVLQTLRKIEVTKAGPGDEFLPHTDWDGPKGIVADLTNKYPRLFGADKRAFDALSDSNYHSLGAPNKGLMANGEPYTLKFMREVVKLKLEQHPELKKLAMDCARDGILPVEVASKDDNWASGPDGRGANMLGIAILELGNEYLRKEEPQNPPKIPNPKAYYQQLQQQASTQLRHDSLVSYTQNMQGWRQNVSPTSHQASTHGISKPTAPHSLGNPSPKQTAAKQTPLEYVRDRVNCAEVRVVPDKNNPSQKVVQLVFKNIQDASNFKALHSGSTTPQEGRVLTLGPTRAERLFEKLNIKEYGRKHPRPTMEALVDFAQPMQPKTTAPHSPSHTSSAQTLSKETPAEYVKRKLDSLHSGCNSIRVVPDAARPSQQVIQLVFDDAQKAAKFKAQYSGGTTPTSADGKTLTLGVNRAPQTFQNLGIEYYGRNHPRPTNQALIDDHQRKLGANNTSKPISPQSSRDTSFYAFGDKRLIIQNNAVVGYQYKNNGGSWQDSGDPSRFKRLTENFRELQQLKNTHYEHATHITENNRWYFCQASSDKFRDLKGDCLKTRLLLDFKSELTTYAQMCTSKEQFDKHVEELKQSKEYEVLATGQGQVTKIFGLETSSVKAFNNIAAELRDGIDDLSLDEKGPQLGF
;
A
#
# COMPACT_ATOMS: atom_id res chain seq x y z
N MET A 1 -39.30 16.28 13.88
CA MET A 1 -39.51 16.28 12.41
C MET A 1 -39.18 14.88 11.89
N PRO A 2 -39.93 14.35 10.91
CA PRO A 2 -39.60 13.06 10.30
C PRO A 2 -38.20 13.08 9.71
N ARG A 3 -37.44 11.98 9.87
CA ARG A 3 -36.10 11.88 9.29
C ARG A 3 -36.20 11.76 7.75
N PRO A 4 -35.34 12.44 6.99
CA PRO A 4 -35.39 12.35 5.53
C PRO A 4 -35.04 10.92 5.08
N PHE A 5 -35.64 10.43 4.00
CA PHE A 5 -35.27 9.14 3.39
C PHE A 5 -35.40 9.14 1.86
N VAL A 6 -34.81 8.14 1.22
CA VAL A 6 -35.05 7.77 -0.18
C VAL A 6 -36.02 6.59 -0.21
N GLN A 7 -37.07 6.69 -1.02
CA GLN A 7 -38.08 5.64 -1.16
C GLN A 7 -37.71 4.71 -2.33
N LEU A 8 -37.49 3.42 -2.05
CA LEU A 8 -37.28 2.37 -3.04
C LEU A 8 -38.43 1.35 -2.96
N GLY A 9 -39.43 1.49 -3.84
CA GLY A 9 -40.66 0.70 -3.74
C GLY A 9 -41.38 1.02 -2.42
N ASN A 10 -41.56 0.02 -1.56
CA ASN A 10 -42.12 0.19 -0.21
C ASN A 10 -41.06 0.42 0.87
N ALA A 11 -39.77 0.34 0.52
CA ALA A 11 -38.68 0.51 1.47
C ALA A 11 -38.24 1.96 1.60
N LYS A 12 -37.91 2.35 2.84
CA LYS A 12 -37.24 3.63 3.13
C LYS A 12 -35.78 3.34 3.43
N ILE A 13 -34.88 4.00 2.72
CA ILE A 13 -33.44 3.90 2.96
C ILE A 13 -32.84 5.28 3.23
N ALA A 14 -31.71 5.28 3.93
CA ALA A 14 -30.87 6.45 4.12
C ALA A 14 -29.47 6.18 3.56
N PRO A 15 -29.20 6.52 2.30
CA PRO A 15 -27.86 6.39 1.72
C PRO A 15 -26.86 7.31 2.42
N PHE A 16 -25.67 6.81 2.76
CA PHE A 16 -24.59 7.61 3.36
C PHE A 16 -23.20 7.20 2.84
N LYS A 17 -22.26 8.15 2.83
CA LYS A 17 -20.89 7.95 2.33
C LYS A 17 -19.87 8.99 2.83
N TYR A 18 -20.29 10.25 2.98
CA TYR A 18 -19.42 11.36 3.35
C TYR A 18 -19.78 11.86 4.75
N GLY A 19 -18.79 11.99 5.62
CA GLY A 19 -18.99 12.29 7.05
C GLY A 19 -19.65 13.63 7.32
N ASP A 20 -19.40 14.59 6.43
CA ASP A 20 -19.85 15.97 6.47
C ASP A 20 -21.28 16.21 5.95
N ASN A 21 -21.98 15.15 5.52
CA ASN A 21 -23.34 15.25 4.97
C ASN A 21 -24.41 14.82 5.99
N PRO A 22 -24.92 15.75 6.83
CA PRO A 22 -25.91 15.44 7.85
C PRO A 22 -27.28 15.09 7.24
N PRO A 23 -28.09 14.25 7.91
CA PRO A 23 -27.82 13.71 9.24
C PRO A 23 -27.02 12.41 9.22
N TYR A 24 -27.01 11.65 8.12
CA TYR A 24 -26.52 10.26 8.11
C TYR A 24 -25.03 10.10 7.84
N GLY A 25 -24.35 11.14 7.34
CA GLY A 25 -22.91 11.11 7.07
C GLY A 25 -22.07 10.64 8.25
N ALA A 26 -22.44 11.07 9.46
CA ALA A 26 -21.75 10.70 10.70
C ALA A 26 -21.73 9.19 11.02
N PHE A 27 -22.56 8.39 10.36
CA PHE A 27 -22.54 6.92 10.51
C PHE A 27 -21.36 6.23 9.84
N ILE A 28 -20.63 6.87 8.93
CA ILE A 28 -19.47 6.23 8.29
C ILE A 28 -18.43 5.77 9.32
N ASN A 29 -17.68 4.73 8.97
CA ASN A 29 -16.55 4.27 9.78
C ASN A 29 -15.30 5.14 9.57
N THR A 30 -15.10 5.63 8.34
CA THR A 30 -13.95 6.46 7.93
C THR A 30 -14.17 7.94 8.27
N THR A 31 -14.62 8.25 9.49
CA THR A 31 -14.66 9.65 9.94
C THR A 31 -13.25 10.21 10.08
N LYS A 32 -13.12 11.53 9.90
CA LYS A 32 -11.85 12.20 10.15
C LYS A 32 -11.50 12.11 11.64
N ALA A 33 -10.21 12.15 11.96
CA ALA A 33 -9.75 12.17 13.33
C ALA A 33 -10.33 13.39 14.08
N GLY A 34 -10.90 13.11 15.25
CA GLY A 34 -11.63 14.07 16.07
C GLY A 34 -13.14 14.17 15.74
N GLU A 35 -13.59 13.66 14.59
CA GLU A 35 -15.01 13.55 14.27
C GLU A 35 -15.55 12.23 14.84
N TYR A 36 -16.20 12.33 16.01
CA TYR A 36 -16.75 11.20 16.76
C TYR A 36 -15.69 10.18 17.21
N PRO A 37 -14.70 10.61 18.02
CA PRO A 37 -13.69 9.70 18.56
C PRO A 37 -14.33 8.60 19.42
N VAL A 38 -13.66 7.47 19.54
CA VAL A 38 -14.15 6.31 20.29
C VAL A 38 -13.19 5.99 21.43
N ALA A 39 -13.59 6.21 22.66
CA ALA A 39 -12.88 5.75 23.84
C ALA A 39 -13.14 4.26 24.09
N GLN A 40 -12.13 3.49 24.46
CA GLN A 40 -12.27 2.07 24.78
C GLN A 40 -11.32 1.67 25.91
N ASN A 41 -11.85 0.94 26.90
CA ASN A 41 -11.05 0.27 27.91
C ASN A 41 -10.75 -1.17 27.46
N VAL A 42 -9.49 -1.54 27.47
CA VAL A 42 -9.01 -2.86 27.06
C VAL A 42 -8.22 -3.48 28.20
N MET A 43 -8.51 -4.74 28.54
CA MET A 43 -7.72 -5.49 29.53
C MET A 43 -6.47 -6.06 28.87
N ILE A 44 -5.29 -5.67 29.35
CA ILE A 44 -3.98 -6.14 28.85
C ILE A 44 -3.16 -6.56 30.07
N ASP A 45 -2.71 -7.82 30.11
CA ASP A 45 -2.01 -8.43 31.27
C ASP A 45 -2.75 -8.20 32.60
N GLY A 46 -4.09 -8.36 32.57
CA GLY A 46 -4.96 -8.15 33.72
C GLY A 46 -5.12 -6.69 34.17
N LYS A 47 -4.52 -5.73 33.46
CA LYS A 47 -4.63 -4.29 33.76
C LYS A 47 -5.54 -3.60 32.75
N PRO A 48 -6.45 -2.72 33.21
CA PRO A 48 -7.23 -1.89 32.30
C PRO A 48 -6.34 -0.83 31.67
N VAL A 49 -6.38 -0.72 30.34
CA VAL A 49 -5.71 0.31 29.55
C VAL A 49 -6.75 1.05 28.73
N THR A 50 -6.80 2.37 28.86
CA THR A 50 -7.69 3.22 28.08
C THR A 50 -7.02 3.70 26.80
N PHE A 51 -7.76 3.62 25.70
CA PHE A 51 -7.42 4.18 24.40
C PHE A 51 -8.50 5.17 23.96
N ASN A 52 -8.10 6.26 23.33
CA ASN A 52 -8.98 7.24 22.71
C ASN A 52 -8.75 7.21 21.19
N TRP A 53 -9.49 6.34 20.51
CA TRP A 53 -9.37 6.16 19.07
C TRP A 53 -9.81 7.44 18.33
N PRO A 54 -8.96 8.06 17.50
CA PRO A 54 -9.30 9.31 16.83
C PRO A 54 -10.52 9.21 15.90
N SER A 55 -10.80 8.02 15.36
CA SER A 55 -11.99 7.73 14.54
C SER A 55 -12.44 6.28 14.70
N SER A 56 -13.61 5.94 14.15
CA SER A 56 -14.15 4.57 14.18
C SER A 56 -13.27 3.57 13.38
N GLU A 57 -12.61 4.03 12.31
CA GLU A 57 -11.67 3.20 11.54
C GLU A 57 -10.47 2.73 12.38
N HIS A 58 -9.91 3.61 13.22
CA HIS A 58 -8.87 3.24 14.18
C HIS A 58 -9.35 2.15 15.14
N ALA A 59 -10.52 2.37 15.75
CA ALA A 59 -11.13 1.45 16.69
C ALA A 59 -11.41 0.09 16.06
N TYR A 60 -11.86 0.07 14.80
CA TYR A 60 -12.15 -1.13 14.02
C TYR A 60 -10.91 -1.99 13.78
N HIS A 61 -9.80 -1.37 13.35
CA HIS A 61 -8.55 -2.09 13.18
C HIS A 61 -7.93 -2.53 14.52
N ALA A 62 -8.09 -1.73 15.58
CA ALA A 62 -7.69 -2.10 16.94
C ALA A 62 -8.42 -3.37 17.42
N GLN A 63 -9.70 -3.55 17.12
CA GLN A 63 -10.45 -4.77 17.51
C GLN A 63 -9.81 -6.06 16.98
N LYS A 64 -9.16 -6.03 15.81
CA LYS A 64 -8.49 -7.22 15.24
C LYS A 64 -7.34 -7.67 16.13
N LEU A 65 -6.55 -6.73 16.66
CA LEU A 65 -5.45 -7.00 17.57
C LEU A 65 -5.94 -7.37 18.96
N ILE A 66 -6.97 -6.68 19.48
CA ILE A 66 -7.58 -7.00 20.77
C ILE A 66 -8.13 -8.43 20.76
N HIS A 67 -8.82 -8.82 19.68
CA HIS A 67 -9.31 -10.19 19.50
C HIS A 67 -8.17 -11.20 19.45
N LEU A 68 -7.14 -10.92 18.65
CA LEU A 68 -5.96 -11.79 18.54
C LEU A 68 -5.22 -11.93 19.89
N MET A 69 -5.14 -10.87 20.68
CA MET A 69 -4.59 -10.88 22.03
C MET A 69 -5.43 -11.73 22.99
N ASN A 70 -6.76 -11.59 22.95
CA ASN A 70 -7.68 -12.38 23.77
C ASN A 70 -7.63 -13.88 23.46
N LYS A 71 -7.23 -14.27 22.25
CA LYS A 71 -6.97 -15.67 21.89
C LYS A 71 -5.69 -16.22 22.53
N ASN A 72 -4.80 -15.36 23.02
CA ASN A 72 -3.47 -15.73 23.54
C ASN A 72 -3.18 -15.07 24.91
N PRO A 73 -4.03 -15.27 25.94
CA PRO A 73 -3.95 -14.55 27.21
C PRO A 73 -2.72 -14.89 28.08
N GLY A 74 -1.94 -15.92 27.72
CA GLY A 74 -0.72 -16.31 28.44
C GLY A 74 0.59 -15.80 27.82
N ASP A 75 0.55 -15.25 26.61
CA ASP A 75 1.76 -14.79 25.91
C ASP A 75 2.04 -13.32 26.24
N LYS A 76 2.85 -13.09 27.28
CA LYS A 76 3.23 -11.73 27.72
C LYS A 76 3.97 -10.95 26.64
N GLY A 77 4.83 -11.62 25.87
CA GLY A 77 5.59 -10.98 24.78
C GLY A 77 4.65 -10.47 23.69
N MET A 78 3.70 -11.31 23.28
CA MET A 78 2.66 -10.92 22.32
C MET A 78 1.76 -9.79 22.85
N GLN A 79 1.34 -9.85 24.12
CA GLN A 79 0.52 -8.79 24.73
C GLN A 79 1.24 -7.44 24.75
N MET A 80 2.54 -7.43 25.07
CA MET A 80 3.34 -6.22 24.99
C MET A 80 3.39 -5.69 23.56
N ILE A 81 3.70 -6.51 22.56
CA ILE A 81 3.73 -6.07 21.16
C ILE A 81 2.37 -5.56 20.68
N VAL A 82 1.26 -6.21 21.10
CA VAL A 82 -0.09 -5.75 20.80
C VAL A 82 -0.36 -4.38 21.43
N LEU A 83 -0.04 -4.18 22.72
CA LEU A 83 -0.19 -2.89 23.39
C LEU A 83 0.53 -1.77 22.64
N GLN A 84 1.78 -2.02 22.24
CA GLN A 84 2.58 -1.06 21.48
C GLN A 84 1.94 -0.73 20.13
N THR A 85 1.41 -1.77 19.47
CA THR A 85 0.75 -1.58 18.19
C THR A 85 -0.57 -0.84 18.34
N LEU A 86 -1.34 -1.09 19.41
CA LEU A 86 -2.55 -0.35 19.74
C LEU A 86 -2.23 1.14 19.98
N ARG A 87 -1.16 1.46 20.72
CA ARG A 87 -0.68 2.85 20.86
C ARG A 87 -0.25 3.46 19.53
N LYS A 88 0.40 2.69 18.66
CA LYS A 88 0.76 3.14 17.31
C LYS A 88 -0.47 3.44 16.46
N ILE A 89 -1.52 2.62 16.53
CA ILE A 89 -2.81 2.92 15.87
C ILE A 89 -3.35 4.24 16.40
N GLU A 90 -3.45 4.40 17.72
CA GLU A 90 -4.00 5.59 18.38
C GLU A 90 -3.37 6.91 17.92
N VAL A 91 -2.06 6.93 17.65
CA VAL A 91 -1.33 8.15 17.24
C VAL A 91 -1.17 8.31 15.72
N THR A 92 -1.46 7.28 14.92
CA THR A 92 -1.33 7.35 13.46
C THR A 92 -2.47 8.20 12.91
N LYS A 93 -2.19 9.30 12.19
CA LYS A 93 -3.25 10.14 11.60
C LYS A 93 -4.28 10.65 12.63
N ALA A 94 -3.79 10.98 13.83
CA ALA A 94 -4.62 11.46 14.93
C ALA A 94 -4.89 12.98 14.90
N GLY A 95 -4.29 13.73 13.96
CA GLY A 95 -4.46 15.17 13.86
C GLY A 95 -5.88 15.55 13.42
N PRO A 96 -6.48 16.66 13.92
CA PRO A 96 -7.81 17.09 13.50
C PRO A 96 -7.93 17.18 11.96
N GLY A 97 -8.90 16.47 11.40
CA GLY A 97 -9.14 16.44 9.96
C GLY A 97 -8.31 15.43 9.16
N ASP A 98 -7.32 14.76 9.78
CA ASP A 98 -6.65 13.60 9.18
C ASP A 98 -7.65 12.44 9.01
N GLU A 99 -7.33 11.52 8.10
CA GLU A 99 -8.10 10.29 7.89
C GLU A 99 -7.15 9.10 7.97
N PHE A 100 -7.56 8.07 8.72
CA PHE A 100 -6.86 6.79 8.77
C PHE A 100 -7.30 5.93 7.60
N LEU A 101 -6.38 5.67 6.67
CA LEU A 101 -6.67 5.02 5.41
C LEU A 101 -6.34 3.52 5.48
N PRO A 102 -7.31 2.60 5.38
CA PRO A 102 -7.07 1.16 5.55
C PRO A 102 -5.99 0.60 4.63
N HIS A 103 -5.92 1.07 3.38
CA HIS A 103 -4.95 0.57 2.40
C HIS A 103 -3.54 1.16 2.55
N THR A 104 -3.39 2.28 3.24
CA THR A 104 -2.11 2.97 3.39
C THR A 104 -1.53 2.75 4.77
N ASP A 105 -2.33 3.00 5.81
CA ASP A 105 -1.89 3.05 7.20
C ASP A 105 -1.98 1.68 7.88
N TRP A 106 -2.94 0.84 7.48
CA TRP A 106 -3.11 -0.51 8.02
C TRP A 106 -2.45 -1.59 7.15
N ASP A 107 -2.90 -1.72 5.90
CA ASP A 107 -2.54 -2.82 4.99
C ASP A 107 -1.40 -2.51 4.02
N GLY A 108 -0.96 -1.26 3.97
CA GLY A 108 0.03 -0.80 3.00
C GLY A 108 1.42 -1.44 3.22
N PRO A 109 2.35 -1.33 2.25
CA PRO A 109 3.72 -1.86 2.40
C PRO A 109 4.50 -1.26 3.59
N LYS A 110 4.06 -0.10 4.08
CA LYS A 110 4.57 0.58 5.28
C LYS A 110 3.51 0.66 6.39
N GLY A 111 2.38 -0.02 6.20
CA GLY A 111 1.28 -0.02 7.15
C GLY A 111 1.58 -0.86 8.38
N ILE A 112 0.70 -0.75 9.38
CA ILE A 112 0.86 -1.37 10.69
C ILE A 112 0.94 -2.91 10.60
N VAL A 113 0.14 -3.55 9.74
CA VAL A 113 0.19 -5.01 9.57
C VAL A 113 1.48 -5.46 8.90
N ALA A 114 1.97 -4.71 7.91
CA ALA A 114 3.24 -5.02 7.27
C ALA A 114 4.40 -4.90 8.28
N ASP A 115 4.39 -3.89 9.15
CA ASP A 115 5.39 -3.74 10.22
C ASP A 115 5.37 -4.94 11.18
N LEU A 116 4.17 -5.32 11.66
CA LEU A 116 3.98 -6.48 12.55
C LEU A 116 4.46 -7.79 11.94
N THR A 117 4.00 -8.10 10.73
CA THR A 117 4.32 -9.37 10.05
C THR A 117 5.79 -9.45 9.65
N ASN A 118 6.42 -8.32 9.32
CA ASN A 118 7.86 -8.31 9.00
C ASN A 118 8.73 -8.48 10.25
N LYS A 119 8.42 -7.75 11.33
CA LYS A 119 9.20 -7.79 12.58
C LYS A 119 8.98 -9.08 13.35
N TYR A 120 7.74 -9.54 13.42
CA TYR A 120 7.31 -10.64 14.30
C TYR A 120 6.52 -11.73 13.55
N PRO A 121 7.07 -12.32 12.47
CA PRO A 121 6.33 -13.26 11.61
C PRO A 121 5.86 -14.53 12.31
N ARG A 122 6.51 -14.92 13.41
CA ARG A 122 6.10 -16.09 14.21
C ARG A 122 4.83 -15.84 15.02
N LEU A 123 4.61 -14.60 15.46
CA LEU A 123 3.47 -14.21 16.29
C LEU A 123 2.29 -13.72 15.46
N PHE A 124 2.56 -13.00 14.37
CA PHE A 124 1.53 -12.31 13.57
C PHE A 124 1.40 -12.84 12.14
N GLY A 125 2.09 -13.94 11.82
CA GLY A 125 2.09 -14.55 10.50
C GLY A 125 3.09 -13.91 9.53
N ALA A 126 3.41 -14.63 8.45
CA ALA A 126 4.44 -14.22 7.50
C ALA A 126 4.04 -13.04 6.59
N ASP A 127 2.74 -12.75 6.49
CA ASP A 127 2.18 -11.69 5.67
C ASP A 127 0.79 -11.28 6.18
N LYS A 128 0.19 -10.28 5.51
CA LYS A 128 -1.17 -9.79 5.82
C LYS A 128 -2.22 -10.89 5.83
N ARG A 129 -2.17 -11.82 4.87
CA ARG A 129 -3.18 -12.88 4.75
C ARG A 129 -3.08 -13.85 5.93
N ALA A 130 -1.86 -14.15 6.36
CA ALA A 130 -1.61 -14.93 7.57
C ALA A 130 -2.09 -14.19 8.82
N PHE A 131 -1.80 -12.88 8.94
CA PHE A 131 -2.30 -12.03 10.01
C PHE A 131 -3.84 -12.07 10.09
N ASP A 132 -4.53 -11.81 8.97
CA ASP A 132 -5.99 -11.80 8.92
C ASP A 132 -6.59 -13.16 9.31
N ALA A 133 -5.91 -14.26 9.01
CA ALA A 133 -6.34 -15.58 9.43
C ALA A 133 -6.16 -15.80 10.93
N LEU A 134 -5.08 -15.29 11.52
CA LEU A 134 -4.84 -15.38 12.97
C LEU A 134 -5.87 -14.56 13.77
N SER A 135 -6.20 -13.35 13.30
CA SER A 135 -7.20 -12.47 13.90
C SER A 135 -8.64 -12.75 13.45
N ASP A 136 -8.89 -13.84 12.73
CA ASP A 136 -10.20 -14.22 12.17
C ASP A 136 -10.86 -13.12 11.30
N SER A 137 -10.08 -12.16 10.78
CA SER A 137 -10.53 -11.06 9.93
C SER A 137 -10.44 -11.33 8.43
N ASN A 138 -10.24 -12.59 8.03
CA ASN A 138 -10.07 -13.01 6.64
C ASN A 138 -11.38 -13.32 5.88
N TYR A 139 -12.51 -12.82 6.37
CA TYR A 139 -13.81 -12.94 5.70
C TYR A 139 -13.90 -12.02 4.47
N HIS A 140 -14.47 -12.52 3.38
CA HIS A 140 -14.87 -11.71 2.24
C HIS A 140 -16.09 -12.35 1.56
N SER A 141 -17.19 -11.60 1.38
CA SER A 141 -18.46 -12.12 0.85
C SER A 141 -18.30 -12.85 -0.49
N LEU A 142 -17.54 -12.27 -1.43
CA LEU A 142 -17.30 -12.85 -2.76
C LEU A 142 -16.10 -13.83 -2.82
N GLY A 143 -14.98 -13.50 -2.17
CA GLY A 143 -13.72 -14.24 -2.35
C GLY A 143 -13.43 -15.31 -1.30
N ALA A 144 -14.06 -15.24 -0.12
CA ALA A 144 -13.80 -16.12 1.01
C ALA A 144 -14.98 -16.17 2.00
N PRO A 145 -16.20 -16.57 1.56
CA PRO A 145 -17.41 -16.48 2.38
C PRO A 145 -17.41 -17.40 3.60
N ASN A 146 -16.57 -18.43 3.60
CA ASN A 146 -16.51 -19.44 4.67
C ASN A 146 -15.33 -19.25 5.64
N LYS A 147 -14.63 -18.12 5.58
CA LYS A 147 -13.47 -17.84 6.43
C LYS A 147 -13.79 -16.76 7.46
N GLY A 148 -13.12 -16.81 8.61
CA GLY A 148 -13.29 -15.81 9.66
C GLY A 148 -14.71 -15.77 10.22
N LEU A 149 -15.40 -16.91 10.22
CA LEU A 149 -16.77 -17.03 10.73
C LEU A 149 -16.76 -17.44 12.22
N MET A 150 -17.69 -16.88 12.97
CA MET A 150 -18.06 -17.32 14.31
C MET A 150 -18.91 -18.58 14.26
N ALA A 151 -19.17 -19.19 15.42
CA ALA A 151 -20.00 -20.40 15.51
C ALA A 151 -21.44 -20.22 14.98
N ASN A 152 -21.98 -18.99 15.01
CA ASN A 152 -23.29 -18.65 14.47
C ASN A 152 -23.28 -18.39 12.94
N GLY A 153 -22.14 -18.59 12.26
CA GLY A 153 -21.98 -18.37 10.83
C GLY A 153 -21.80 -16.91 10.40
N GLU A 154 -21.80 -15.96 11.33
CA GLU A 154 -21.49 -14.55 11.02
C GLU A 154 -19.98 -14.28 11.08
N PRO A 155 -19.46 -13.34 10.28
CA PRO A 155 -18.03 -13.05 10.29
C PRO A 155 -17.58 -12.30 11.54
N TYR A 156 -16.38 -12.59 12.05
CA TYR A 156 -15.77 -11.86 13.17
C TYR A 156 -15.60 -10.37 12.87
N THR A 157 -15.37 -10.00 11.61
CA THR A 157 -15.33 -8.59 11.20
C THR A 157 -16.63 -7.85 11.50
N LEU A 158 -17.79 -8.52 11.42
CA LEU A 158 -19.09 -7.96 11.84
C LEU A 158 -19.13 -7.72 13.35
N LYS A 159 -18.65 -8.68 14.13
CA LYS A 159 -18.55 -8.52 15.60
C LYS A 159 -17.68 -7.32 15.95
N PHE A 160 -16.53 -7.16 15.30
CA PHE A 160 -15.63 -6.03 15.53
C PHE A 160 -16.32 -4.69 15.22
N MET A 161 -17.01 -4.60 14.09
CA MET A 161 -17.72 -3.37 13.72
C MET A 161 -18.91 -3.08 14.64
N ARG A 162 -19.69 -4.10 15.04
CA ARG A 162 -20.79 -3.93 16.00
C ARG A 162 -20.29 -3.33 17.32
N GLU A 163 -19.15 -3.80 17.82
CA GLU A 163 -18.55 -3.26 19.04
C GLU A 163 -18.15 -1.78 18.87
N VAL A 164 -17.51 -1.44 17.75
CA VAL A 164 -17.10 -0.06 17.47
C VAL A 164 -18.30 0.87 17.30
N VAL A 165 -19.31 0.46 16.53
CA VAL A 165 -20.54 1.24 16.33
C VAL A 165 -21.26 1.41 17.67
N LYS A 166 -21.33 0.37 18.50
CA LYS A 166 -21.92 0.46 19.83
C LYS A 166 -21.21 1.51 20.70
N LEU A 167 -19.88 1.44 20.81
CA LEU A 167 -19.09 2.42 21.56
C LEU A 167 -19.28 3.84 21.03
N LYS A 168 -19.29 4.00 19.69
CA LYS A 168 -19.56 5.30 19.04
C LYS A 168 -20.95 5.83 19.42
N LEU A 169 -22.01 5.04 19.27
CA LEU A 169 -23.36 5.49 19.58
C LEU A 169 -23.50 5.81 21.08
N GLU A 170 -22.93 5.01 21.97
CA GLU A 170 -23.00 5.25 23.43
C GLU A 170 -22.30 6.54 23.87
N GLN A 171 -21.22 6.92 23.18
CA GLN A 171 -20.44 8.12 23.50
C GLN A 171 -20.96 9.39 22.78
N HIS A 172 -21.78 9.22 21.75
CA HIS A 172 -22.31 10.32 20.92
C HIS A 172 -23.86 10.26 20.90
N PRO A 173 -24.54 10.81 21.93
CA PRO A 173 -25.99 10.64 22.13
C PRO A 173 -26.86 11.06 20.95
N GLU A 174 -26.44 12.06 20.17
CA GLU A 174 -27.11 12.51 18.96
C GLU A 174 -27.09 11.45 17.85
N LEU A 175 -26.02 10.67 17.72
CA LEU A 175 -25.93 9.57 16.77
C LEU A 175 -26.76 8.38 17.24
N LYS A 176 -26.74 8.07 18.54
CA LYS A 176 -27.62 7.07 19.14
C LYS A 176 -29.09 7.39 18.88
N LYS A 177 -29.48 8.65 19.14
CA LYS A 177 -30.84 9.13 18.83
C LYS A 177 -31.16 9.00 17.35
N LEU A 178 -30.23 9.33 16.45
CA LEU A 178 -30.42 9.16 15.01
C LEU A 178 -30.65 7.68 14.62
N ALA A 179 -29.91 6.74 15.21
CA ALA A 179 -30.09 5.30 14.97
C ALA A 179 -31.45 4.80 15.50
N MET A 180 -31.89 5.27 16.67
CA MET A 180 -33.23 5.00 17.20
C MET A 180 -34.32 5.59 16.31
N ASP A 181 -34.12 6.80 15.78
CA ASP A 181 -35.07 7.43 14.85
C ASP A 181 -35.20 6.60 13.56
N CYS A 182 -34.10 6.08 13.01
CA CYS A 182 -34.13 5.14 11.88
C CYS A 182 -34.97 3.89 12.21
N ALA A 183 -34.77 3.28 13.38
CA ALA A 183 -35.54 2.12 13.83
C ALA A 183 -37.04 2.42 13.99
N ARG A 184 -37.36 3.57 14.59
CA ARG A 184 -38.74 4.04 14.82
C ARG A 184 -39.45 4.38 13.51
N ASP A 185 -38.74 4.97 12.56
CA ASP A 185 -39.30 5.44 11.28
C ASP A 185 -39.28 4.36 10.18
N GLY A 186 -38.58 3.25 10.42
CA GLY A 186 -38.42 2.16 9.47
C GLY A 186 -37.53 2.54 8.30
N ILE A 187 -36.43 3.24 8.58
CA ILE A 187 -35.45 3.72 7.60
C ILE A 187 -34.20 2.85 7.74
N LEU A 188 -33.81 2.17 6.66
CA LEU A 188 -32.58 1.37 6.63
C LEU A 188 -31.38 2.23 6.21
N PRO A 189 -30.35 2.42 7.06
CA PRO A 189 -29.11 3.04 6.62
C PRO A 189 -28.44 2.16 5.55
N VAL A 190 -27.94 2.78 4.47
CA VAL A 190 -27.24 2.09 3.38
C VAL A 190 -25.92 2.79 3.09
N GLU A 191 -24.81 2.13 3.39
CA GLU A 191 -23.50 2.67 3.03
C GLU A 191 -23.28 2.53 1.53
N VAL A 192 -22.76 3.58 0.89
CA VAL A 192 -22.57 3.66 -0.56
C VAL A 192 -21.09 3.66 -0.91
N ALA A 193 -20.58 2.53 -1.42
CA ALA A 193 -19.19 2.41 -1.89
C ALA A 193 -19.10 1.59 -3.18
N SER A 194 -18.20 1.98 -4.07
CA SER A 194 -18.02 1.32 -5.37
C SER A 194 -17.04 0.13 -5.31
N LYS A 195 -16.36 -0.06 -4.18
CA LYS A 195 -15.28 -1.05 -4.00
C LYS A 195 -15.47 -1.95 -2.78
N ASP A 196 -16.57 -1.77 -2.04
CA ASP A 196 -16.83 -2.55 -0.83
C ASP A 196 -18.16 -3.28 -0.98
N ASP A 197 -18.09 -4.60 -1.05
CA ASP A 197 -19.25 -5.50 -1.15
C ASP A 197 -19.62 -6.11 0.21
N ASN A 198 -18.88 -5.81 1.28
CA ASN A 198 -19.18 -6.29 2.63
C ASN A 198 -19.93 -5.21 3.41
N TRP A 199 -19.33 -4.03 3.55
CA TRP A 199 -19.84 -2.96 4.42
C TRP A 199 -20.90 -2.11 3.73
N ALA A 200 -20.82 -1.99 2.41
CA ALA A 200 -21.69 -1.16 1.58
C ALA A 200 -22.60 -1.96 0.63
N SER A 201 -23.44 -1.24 -0.12
CA SER A 201 -24.31 -1.82 -1.16
C SER A 201 -23.57 -2.29 -2.42
N GLY A 202 -22.30 -1.90 -2.58
CA GLY A 202 -21.44 -2.31 -3.68
C GLY A 202 -21.73 -1.63 -5.04
N PRO A 203 -20.89 -1.89 -6.06
CA PRO A 203 -21.02 -1.28 -7.39
C PRO A 203 -22.24 -1.76 -8.18
N ASP A 204 -22.76 -2.94 -7.85
CA ASP A 204 -23.89 -3.58 -8.52
C ASP A 204 -25.11 -3.83 -7.62
N GLY A 205 -25.11 -3.25 -6.42
CA GLY A 205 -26.23 -3.32 -5.47
C GLY A 205 -26.38 -4.68 -4.79
N ARG A 206 -25.41 -5.60 -5.01
CA ARG A 206 -25.37 -6.92 -4.38
C ARG A 206 -24.49 -6.95 -3.13
N GLY A 207 -23.84 -5.85 -2.76
CA GLY A 207 -23.06 -5.74 -1.54
C GLY A 207 -23.90 -5.92 -0.29
N ALA A 208 -23.31 -6.48 0.77
CA ALA A 208 -24.02 -6.96 1.95
C ALA A 208 -24.53 -5.86 2.89
N ASN A 209 -24.09 -4.61 2.72
CA ASN A 209 -24.48 -3.46 3.55
C ASN A 209 -24.38 -3.73 5.07
N MET A 210 -23.32 -4.42 5.49
CA MET A 210 -23.17 -4.88 6.87
C MET A 210 -23.10 -3.72 7.87
N LEU A 211 -22.58 -2.55 7.49
CA LEU A 211 -22.49 -1.39 8.39
C LEU A 211 -23.88 -0.84 8.68
N GLY A 212 -24.68 -0.61 7.63
CA GLY A 212 -26.05 -0.12 7.76
C GLY A 212 -26.95 -1.07 8.55
N ILE A 213 -26.78 -2.38 8.36
CA ILE A 213 -27.46 -3.42 9.16
C ILE A 213 -27.07 -3.32 10.63
N ALA A 214 -25.78 -3.25 10.95
CA ALA A 214 -25.30 -3.17 12.34
C ALA A 214 -25.81 -1.91 13.06
N ILE A 215 -25.84 -0.77 12.38
CA ILE A 215 -26.40 0.48 12.92
C ILE A 215 -27.88 0.32 13.27
N LEU A 216 -28.68 -0.28 12.38
CA LEU A 216 -30.11 -0.44 12.61
C LEU A 216 -30.42 -1.51 13.66
N GLU A 217 -29.60 -2.56 13.77
CA GLU A 217 -29.70 -3.56 14.84
C GLU A 217 -29.50 -2.91 16.22
N LEU A 218 -28.48 -2.06 16.38
CA LEU A 218 -28.24 -1.30 17.61
C LEU A 218 -29.35 -0.27 17.86
N GLY A 219 -29.82 0.42 16.81
CA GLY A 219 -30.98 1.32 16.90
C GLY A 219 -32.24 0.60 17.41
N ASN A 220 -32.49 -0.63 16.93
CA ASN A 220 -33.58 -1.48 17.41
C ASN A 220 -33.40 -1.88 18.89
N GLU A 221 -32.17 -2.19 19.31
CA GLU A 221 -31.85 -2.50 20.72
C GLU A 221 -32.16 -1.30 21.62
N TYR A 222 -31.63 -0.11 21.30
CA TYR A 222 -31.86 1.09 22.08
C TYR A 222 -33.33 1.52 22.10
N LEU A 223 -34.03 1.43 20.96
CA LEU A 223 -35.46 1.74 20.89
C LEU A 223 -36.29 0.84 21.81
N ARG A 224 -36.04 -0.48 21.83
CA ARG A 224 -36.75 -1.40 22.73
C ARG A 224 -36.46 -1.10 24.20
N LYS A 225 -35.24 -0.67 24.52
CA LYS A 225 -34.81 -0.36 25.90
C LYS A 225 -35.43 0.95 26.41
N GLU A 226 -35.45 1.98 25.58
CA GLU A 226 -35.84 3.34 25.98
C GLU A 226 -37.31 3.67 25.69
N GLU A 227 -37.91 3.02 24.68
CA GLU A 227 -39.30 3.22 24.26
C GLU A 227 -39.99 1.87 24.00
N PRO A 228 -40.20 1.02 25.03
CA PRO A 228 -40.75 -0.32 24.85
C PRO A 228 -42.13 -0.36 24.18
N GLN A 229 -42.90 0.73 24.26
CA GLN A 229 -44.19 0.92 23.59
C GLN A 229 -44.09 1.16 22.07
N ASN A 230 -42.89 1.46 21.55
CA ASN A 230 -42.63 1.75 20.14
C ASN A 230 -41.76 0.65 19.52
N PRO A 231 -42.34 -0.48 19.06
CA PRO A 231 -41.55 -1.55 18.47
C PRO A 231 -40.84 -1.09 17.19
N PRO A 232 -39.64 -1.61 16.90
CA PRO A 232 -38.92 -1.25 15.68
C PRO A 232 -39.70 -1.68 14.43
N LYS A 233 -39.80 -0.78 13.44
CA LYS A 233 -40.53 -1.07 12.18
C LYS A 233 -39.81 -2.07 11.27
N ILE A 234 -38.50 -2.22 11.44
CA ILE A 234 -37.68 -3.23 10.75
C ILE A 234 -37.02 -4.11 11.82
N PRO A 235 -37.73 -5.11 12.38
CA PRO A 235 -37.21 -5.91 13.49
C PRO A 235 -36.01 -6.80 13.12
N ASN A 236 -35.89 -7.18 11.84
CA ASN A 236 -34.77 -7.97 11.29
C ASN A 236 -34.14 -7.23 10.09
N PRO A 237 -33.18 -6.31 10.33
CA PRO A 237 -32.54 -5.52 9.29
C PRO A 237 -31.88 -6.34 8.17
N LYS A 238 -31.25 -7.47 8.52
CA LYS A 238 -30.57 -8.35 7.56
C LYS A 238 -31.55 -8.98 6.57
N ALA A 239 -32.62 -9.61 7.07
CA ALA A 239 -33.64 -10.21 6.20
C ALA A 239 -34.36 -9.14 5.35
N TYR A 240 -34.63 -7.97 5.94
CA TYR A 240 -35.24 -6.85 5.24
C TYR A 240 -34.36 -6.35 4.08
N TYR A 241 -33.05 -6.19 4.31
CA TYR A 241 -32.13 -5.79 3.24
C TYR A 241 -32.00 -6.86 2.15
N GLN A 242 -31.94 -8.14 2.51
CA GLN A 242 -31.93 -9.24 1.52
C GLN A 242 -33.17 -9.22 0.61
N GLN A 243 -34.36 -8.98 1.18
CA GLN A 243 -35.58 -8.81 0.39
C GLN A 243 -35.48 -7.58 -0.53
N LEU A 244 -34.97 -6.46 -0.01
CA LEU A 244 -34.78 -5.25 -0.81
C LEU A 244 -33.80 -5.47 -1.97
N GLN A 245 -32.73 -6.24 -1.78
CA GLN A 245 -31.79 -6.59 -2.84
C GLN A 245 -32.47 -7.40 -3.96
N GLN A 246 -33.35 -8.33 -3.61
CA GLN A 246 -34.11 -9.11 -4.60
C GLN A 246 -35.06 -8.23 -5.42
N GLN A 247 -35.63 -7.19 -4.80
CA GLN A 247 -36.62 -6.30 -5.44
C GLN A 247 -35.99 -5.13 -6.20
N ALA A 248 -34.86 -4.61 -5.73
CA ALA A 248 -34.33 -3.31 -6.13
C ALA A 248 -32.80 -3.24 -6.23
N SER A 249 -32.11 -4.36 -6.51
CA SER A 249 -30.64 -4.38 -6.65
C SER A 249 -30.09 -3.32 -7.62
N THR A 250 -30.76 -3.05 -8.75
CA THR A 250 -30.30 -2.02 -9.69
C THR A 250 -30.34 -0.60 -9.13
N GLN A 251 -31.27 -0.32 -8.22
CA GLN A 251 -31.43 0.95 -7.52
C GLN A 251 -30.47 1.06 -6.33
N LEU A 252 -29.99 -0.06 -5.80
CA LEU A 252 -29.01 -0.12 -4.71
C LEU A 252 -27.55 0.04 -5.17
N ARG A 253 -27.29 0.06 -6.48
CA ARG A 253 -25.95 0.25 -7.04
C ARG A 253 -25.33 1.56 -6.59
N HIS A 254 -24.01 1.57 -6.38
CA HIS A 254 -23.26 2.79 -6.07
C HIS A 254 -23.67 4.00 -6.92
N ASP A 255 -23.68 3.85 -8.25
CA ASP A 255 -23.96 4.96 -9.16
C ASP A 255 -25.41 5.48 -9.07
N SER A 256 -26.34 4.62 -8.64
CA SER A 256 -27.73 4.97 -8.39
C SER A 256 -27.92 5.71 -7.05
N LEU A 257 -27.04 5.47 -6.07
CA LEU A 257 -27.18 5.99 -4.71
C LEU A 257 -26.27 7.18 -4.39
N VAL A 258 -25.12 7.33 -5.07
CA VAL A 258 -24.08 8.31 -4.69
C VAL A 258 -24.55 9.77 -4.79
N SER A 259 -25.49 10.09 -5.69
CA SER A 259 -26.04 11.44 -5.78
C SER A 259 -26.82 11.83 -4.51
N TYR A 260 -27.53 10.87 -3.91
CA TYR A 260 -28.28 11.09 -2.67
C TYR A 260 -27.37 11.27 -1.46
N THR A 261 -26.12 10.79 -1.51
CA THR A 261 -25.15 11.00 -0.43
C THR A 261 -24.46 12.35 -0.49
N GLN A 262 -24.51 13.06 -1.64
CA GLN A 262 -23.92 14.38 -1.84
C GLN A 262 -24.95 15.51 -1.77
N ASN A 263 -26.17 15.23 -2.21
CA ASN A 263 -27.25 16.19 -2.26
C ASN A 263 -28.52 15.57 -1.71
N MET A 264 -29.07 16.18 -0.66
CA MET A 264 -30.33 15.74 -0.08
C MET A 264 -31.56 16.23 -0.85
N GLN A 265 -31.39 17.06 -1.89
CA GLN A 265 -32.45 17.40 -2.83
C GLN A 265 -32.91 16.13 -3.57
N GLY A 266 -34.08 15.63 -3.19
CA GLY A 266 -34.64 14.36 -3.70
C GLY A 266 -35.01 13.37 -2.59
N TRP A 267 -34.55 13.61 -1.36
CA TRP A 267 -35.03 12.87 -0.20
C TRP A 267 -36.48 13.29 0.06
N ARG A 268 -37.40 12.32 0.08
CA ARG A 268 -38.82 12.62 0.28
C ARG A 268 -39.04 13.02 1.74
N GLN A 269 -39.52 14.24 1.99
CA GLN A 269 -40.24 14.58 3.23
C GLN A 269 -41.76 14.38 3.05
N ASN A 270 -42.17 13.38 2.26
CA ASN A 270 -43.40 13.32 1.45
C ASN A 270 -43.29 14.11 0.16
N VAL A 271 -43.22 13.37 -0.94
CA VAL A 271 -43.52 13.87 -2.28
C VAL A 271 -44.69 13.02 -2.74
N SER A 272 -45.76 13.63 -3.23
CA SER A 272 -46.90 12.88 -3.79
C SER A 272 -46.47 12.09 -5.03
N PRO A 273 -47.13 10.96 -5.38
CA PRO A 273 -46.74 10.15 -6.52
C PRO A 273 -47.07 10.89 -7.82
N THR A 274 -46.06 11.14 -8.67
CA THR A 274 -46.29 11.52 -10.06
C THR A 274 -46.76 10.28 -10.82
N SER A 275 -47.95 10.37 -11.39
CA SER A 275 -48.58 9.31 -12.19
C SER A 275 -47.77 9.02 -13.45
N HIS A 276 -47.30 7.79 -13.60
CA HIS A 276 -46.95 7.26 -14.92
C HIS A 276 -48.21 6.73 -15.58
N GLN A 277 -48.60 7.34 -16.69
CA GLN A 277 -49.69 6.90 -17.56
C GLN A 277 -49.45 5.46 -18.03
N ALA A 278 -50.40 4.57 -17.75
CA ALA A 278 -50.49 3.26 -18.33
C ALA A 278 -51.16 3.34 -19.71
N SER A 279 -50.49 2.87 -20.77
CA SER A 279 -51.11 2.64 -22.07
C SER A 279 -51.82 1.28 -22.07
N THR A 280 -53.15 1.31 -22.05
CA THR A 280 -54.03 0.17 -22.30
C THR A 280 -54.13 -0.14 -23.79
N HIS A 281 -53.92 -1.40 -24.21
CA HIS A 281 -54.53 -1.95 -25.44
C HIS A 281 -54.82 -3.47 -25.31
N GLY A 282 -56.12 -3.79 -25.28
CA GLY A 282 -56.79 -4.63 -26.29
C GLY A 282 -56.55 -6.13 -26.32
N ILE A 283 -57.59 -6.88 -25.95
CA ILE A 283 -57.75 -8.35 -26.04
C ILE A 283 -58.22 -8.78 -27.45
N SER A 284 -57.57 -9.78 -28.06
CA SER A 284 -58.22 -10.84 -28.89
C SER A 284 -57.26 -12.01 -29.18
N LYS A 285 -57.83 -13.21 -29.37
CA LYS A 285 -57.22 -14.56 -29.46
C LYS A 285 -57.75 -15.23 -30.76
N PRO A 286 -57.29 -16.40 -31.22
CA PRO A 286 -55.98 -16.75 -31.79
C PRO A 286 -56.06 -17.22 -33.26
N THR A 287 -54.94 -17.13 -34.01
CA THR A 287 -54.66 -18.00 -35.17
C THR A 287 -53.15 -18.04 -35.40
N ALA A 288 -52.56 -19.23 -35.29
CA ALA A 288 -51.25 -19.54 -35.88
C ALA A 288 -51.47 -19.91 -37.37
N PRO A 289 -50.47 -19.90 -38.28
CA PRO A 289 -49.02 -19.96 -38.02
C PRO A 289 -48.16 -19.01 -38.88
N HIS A 290 -46.93 -18.71 -38.44
CA HIS A 290 -45.70 -18.93 -39.22
C HIS A 290 -44.49 -18.40 -38.45
N SER A 291 -43.51 -19.29 -38.35
CA SER A 291 -42.17 -19.10 -37.79
C SER A 291 -41.38 -18.03 -38.54
N LEU A 292 -40.98 -16.96 -37.84
CA LEU A 292 -39.79 -16.17 -38.15
C LEU A 292 -39.04 -15.93 -36.83
N GLY A 293 -37.77 -16.32 -36.81
CA GLY A 293 -36.95 -16.46 -35.61
C GLY A 293 -36.66 -15.14 -34.89
N ASN A 294 -36.71 -15.20 -33.56
CA ASN A 294 -36.12 -14.21 -32.67
C ASN A 294 -34.59 -14.22 -32.81
N PRO A 295 -33.92 -13.08 -33.02
CA PRO A 295 -32.50 -12.99 -32.76
C PRO A 295 -32.26 -12.93 -31.24
N SER A 296 -31.40 -13.82 -30.75
CA SER A 296 -30.85 -13.82 -29.40
C SER A 296 -30.19 -12.47 -29.05
N PRO A 297 -30.33 -11.95 -27.81
CA PRO A 297 -29.51 -10.84 -27.35
C PRO A 297 -28.14 -11.37 -26.90
N LYS A 298 -27.24 -11.57 -27.87
CA LYS A 298 -25.78 -11.47 -27.64
C LYS A 298 -25.31 -10.12 -28.16
N GLN A 299 -25.74 -9.03 -27.53
CA GLN A 299 -25.02 -7.77 -27.68
C GLN A 299 -23.70 -7.91 -26.92
N THR A 300 -22.63 -8.15 -27.67
CA THR A 300 -21.28 -7.90 -27.20
C THR A 300 -21.22 -6.43 -26.75
N ALA A 301 -20.94 -6.19 -25.47
CA ALA A 301 -20.80 -4.83 -24.96
C ALA A 301 -19.79 -4.08 -25.84
N ALA A 302 -20.26 -3.08 -26.59
CA ALA A 302 -19.40 -2.28 -27.44
C ALA A 302 -18.27 -1.69 -26.58
N LYS A 303 -17.03 -1.78 -27.07
CA LYS A 303 -15.87 -1.23 -26.36
C LYS A 303 -16.05 0.29 -26.25
N GLN A 304 -16.32 0.79 -25.05
CA GLN A 304 -16.37 2.21 -24.73
C GLN A 304 -15.09 2.91 -25.23
N THR A 305 -15.22 3.95 -26.04
CA THR A 305 -14.08 4.73 -26.56
C THR A 305 -13.41 5.55 -25.45
N PRO A 306 -12.15 6.03 -25.63
CA PRO A 306 -11.51 6.93 -24.66
C PRO A 306 -12.33 8.21 -24.39
N LEU A 307 -12.98 8.77 -25.42
CA LEU A 307 -13.83 9.97 -25.27
C LEU A 307 -15.05 9.68 -24.38
N GLU A 308 -15.77 8.60 -24.63
CA GLU A 308 -16.93 8.18 -23.82
C GLU A 308 -16.51 7.86 -22.39
N TYR A 309 -15.36 7.18 -22.22
CA TYR A 309 -14.81 6.86 -20.91
C TYR A 309 -14.64 8.11 -20.05
N VAL A 310 -13.99 9.14 -20.58
CA VAL A 310 -13.77 10.41 -19.87
C VAL A 310 -15.08 11.17 -19.70
N ARG A 311 -15.92 11.25 -20.74
CA ARG A 311 -17.22 11.94 -20.69
C ARG A 311 -18.07 11.45 -19.53
N ASP A 312 -18.23 10.13 -19.41
CA ASP A 312 -19.12 9.51 -18.44
C ASP A 312 -18.61 9.69 -16.99
N ARG A 313 -17.28 9.78 -16.79
CA ARG A 313 -16.66 9.96 -15.47
C ARG A 313 -16.55 11.42 -15.04
N VAL A 314 -16.40 12.33 -16.00
CA VAL A 314 -16.41 13.79 -15.77
C VAL A 314 -17.84 14.33 -15.66
N ASN A 315 -18.84 13.57 -16.15
CA ASN A 315 -20.23 14.00 -16.30
C ASN A 315 -20.36 15.28 -17.13
N CYS A 316 -19.66 15.33 -18.26
CA CYS A 316 -19.78 16.41 -19.24
C CYS A 316 -20.62 15.95 -20.46
N ALA A 317 -21.07 16.89 -21.29
CA ALA A 317 -21.85 16.58 -22.49
C ALA A 317 -20.97 15.95 -23.58
N GLU A 318 -19.73 16.44 -23.73
CA GLU A 318 -18.81 16.02 -24.77
C GLU A 318 -17.36 16.21 -24.31
N VAL A 319 -16.48 15.32 -24.78
CA VAL A 319 -15.03 15.46 -24.63
C VAL A 319 -14.44 15.61 -26.03
N ARG A 320 -13.60 16.62 -26.24
CA ARG A 320 -12.87 16.84 -27.50
C ARG A 320 -11.38 16.87 -27.23
N VAL A 321 -10.60 16.46 -28.23
CA VAL A 321 -9.16 16.65 -28.25
C VAL A 321 -8.84 17.50 -29.46
N VAL A 322 -8.35 18.72 -29.21
CA VAL A 322 -8.10 19.71 -30.27
C VAL A 322 -6.65 20.21 -30.19
N PRO A 323 -6.07 20.74 -31.27
CA PRO A 323 -4.80 21.46 -31.19
C PRO A 323 -4.90 22.65 -30.22
N ASP A 324 -3.84 22.92 -29.45
CA ASP A 324 -3.76 24.15 -28.65
C ASP A 324 -3.71 25.37 -29.58
N LYS A 325 -4.52 26.39 -29.30
CA LYS A 325 -4.56 27.63 -30.09
C LYS A 325 -3.22 28.36 -30.08
N ASN A 326 -2.48 28.29 -28.97
CA ASN A 326 -1.18 28.95 -28.80
C ASN A 326 -0.02 28.05 -29.23
N ASN A 327 -0.24 26.73 -29.32
CA ASN A 327 0.78 25.76 -29.70
C ASN A 327 0.17 24.58 -30.50
N PRO A 328 -0.04 24.72 -31.83
CA PRO A 328 -0.76 23.71 -32.62
C PRO A 328 -0.14 22.31 -32.63
N SER A 329 1.15 22.17 -32.30
CA SER A 329 1.80 20.85 -32.15
C SER A 329 1.40 20.13 -30.86
N GLN A 330 0.82 20.84 -29.90
CA GLN A 330 0.31 20.30 -28.64
C GLN A 330 -1.20 20.03 -28.76
N LYS A 331 -1.66 18.92 -28.17
CA LYS A 331 -3.10 18.62 -28.06
C LYS A 331 -3.61 19.02 -26.67
N VAL A 332 -4.79 19.61 -26.62
CA VAL A 332 -5.50 19.96 -25.39
C VAL A 332 -6.83 19.20 -25.32
N VAL A 333 -7.29 18.94 -24.10
CA VAL A 333 -8.59 18.30 -23.85
C VAL A 333 -9.61 19.40 -23.56
N GLN A 334 -10.73 19.40 -24.29
CA GLN A 334 -11.87 20.25 -24.02
C GLN A 334 -13.00 19.42 -23.40
N LEU A 335 -13.44 19.83 -22.23
CA LEU A 335 -14.62 19.29 -21.56
C LEU A 335 -15.80 20.24 -21.82
N VAL A 336 -16.79 19.80 -22.58
CA VAL A 336 -17.97 20.60 -22.95
C VAL A 336 -19.11 20.20 -22.02
N PHE A 337 -19.59 21.12 -21.19
CA PHE A 337 -20.69 20.87 -20.26
C PHE A 337 -22.05 21.26 -20.89
N LYS A 338 -23.13 20.74 -20.31
CA LYS A 338 -24.50 21.00 -20.79
C LYS A 338 -24.87 22.48 -20.66
N ASN A 339 -24.38 23.14 -19.61
CA ASN A 339 -24.60 24.55 -19.34
C ASN A 339 -23.38 25.17 -18.63
N ILE A 340 -23.38 26.50 -18.47
CA ILE A 340 -22.31 27.29 -17.85
C ILE A 340 -22.18 26.99 -16.35
N GLN A 341 -23.30 26.69 -15.68
CA GLN A 341 -23.32 26.40 -14.24
C GLN A 341 -22.58 25.10 -13.94
N ASP A 342 -22.80 24.04 -14.73
CA ASP A 342 -22.11 22.75 -14.59
C ASP A 342 -20.59 22.91 -14.77
N ALA A 343 -20.18 23.66 -15.79
CA ALA A 343 -18.76 23.97 -16.01
C ALA A 343 -18.14 24.75 -14.83
N SER A 344 -18.89 25.71 -14.28
CA SER A 344 -18.45 26.53 -13.15
C SER A 344 -18.33 25.72 -11.87
N ASN A 345 -19.33 24.88 -11.57
CA ASN A 345 -19.32 23.97 -10.42
C ASN A 345 -18.15 22.98 -10.53
N PHE A 346 -17.97 22.37 -11.70
CA PHE A 346 -16.88 21.43 -11.93
C PHE A 346 -15.52 22.10 -11.73
N LYS A 347 -15.34 23.32 -12.25
CA LYS A 347 -14.13 24.11 -12.08
C LYS A 347 -13.86 24.44 -10.61
N ALA A 348 -14.87 24.88 -9.86
CA ALA A 348 -14.73 25.21 -8.44
C ALA A 348 -14.24 24.00 -7.62
N LEU A 349 -14.70 22.81 -7.97
CA LEU A 349 -14.32 21.57 -7.30
C LEU A 349 -12.93 21.04 -7.68
N HIS A 350 -12.47 21.25 -8.91
CA HIS A 350 -11.32 20.47 -9.43
C HIS A 350 -10.18 21.28 -10.07
N SER A 351 -10.42 22.52 -10.52
CA SER A 351 -9.54 23.24 -11.44
C SER A 351 -9.34 24.70 -10.99
N GLY A 352 -8.30 24.96 -10.20
CA GLY A 352 -7.90 26.32 -9.84
C GLY A 352 -7.73 27.25 -11.07
N SER A 353 -7.89 28.57 -10.83
CA SER A 353 -7.56 29.73 -11.69
C SER A 353 -7.49 29.49 -13.21
N THR A 354 -8.57 29.05 -13.85
CA THR A 354 -8.70 29.05 -15.32
C THR A 354 -10.00 29.69 -15.77
N THR A 355 -9.95 30.82 -16.47
CA THR A 355 -11.15 31.47 -17.03
C THR A 355 -11.64 30.66 -18.24
N PRO A 356 -12.93 30.22 -18.28
CA PRO A 356 -13.51 29.57 -19.45
C PRO A 356 -13.49 30.55 -20.63
N GLN A 357 -12.99 30.13 -21.79
CA GLN A 357 -13.00 30.99 -23.00
C GLN A 357 -14.40 31.17 -23.59
N GLU A 358 -15.33 30.23 -23.33
CA GLU A 358 -16.69 30.22 -23.93
C GLU A 358 -17.78 29.67 -22.98
N GLY A 359 -17.69 29.97 -21.67
CA GLY A 359 -18.72 29.71 -20.66
C GLY A 359 -19.02 28.25 -20.30
N ARG A 360 -19.18 27.35 -21.28
CA ARG A 360 -19.48 25.91 -21.09
C ARG A 360 -18.32 24.97 -21.40
N VAL A 361 -17.22 25.49 -21.95
CA VAL A 361 -16.05 24.70 -22.38
C VAL A 361 -14.88 24.95 -21.44
N LEU A 362 -14.36 23.88 -20.85
CA LEU A 362 -13.13 23.90 -20.06
C LEU A 362 -11.98 23.29 -20.88
N THR A 363 -10.98 24.10 -21.22
CA THR A 363 -9.80 23.66 -21.99
C THR A 363 -8.63 23.36 -21.06
N LEU A 364 -8.09 22.15 -21.16
CA LEU A 364 -7.01 21.63 -20.32
C LEU A 364 -5.80 21.27 -21.17
N GLY A 365 -4.67 21.90 -20.89
CA GLY A 365 -3.36 21.45 -21.39
C GLY A 365 -3.02 20.05 -20.84
N PRO A 366 -2.14 19.27 -21.51
CA PRO A 366 -1.79 17.89 -21.14
C PRO A 366 -1.52 17.67 -19.66
N THR A 367 -0.62 18.47 -19.06
CA THR A 367 -0.27 18.35 -17.64
C THR A 367 -1.44 18.61 -16.71
N ARG A 368 -2.34 19.55 -17.07
CA ARG A 368 -3.54 19.83 -16.28
C ARG A 368 -4.59 18.73 -16.44
N ALA A 369 -4.75 18.20 -17.65
CA ALA A 369 -5.63 17.07 -17.93
C ALA A 369 -5.19 15.83 -17.15
N GLU A 370 -3.89 15.49 -17.15
CA GLU A 370 -3.34 14.37 -16.40
C GLU A 370 -3.57 14.49 -14.89
N ARG A 371 -3.28 15.67 -14.31
CA ARG A 371 -3.56 15.91 -12.87
C ARG A 371 -5.04 15.82 -12.54
N LEU A 372 -5.91 16.32 -13.41
CA LEU A 372 -7.36 16.17 -13.23
C LEU A 372 -7.76 14.69 -13.30
N PHE A 373 -7.25 13.95 -14.28
CA PHE A 373 -7.53 12.53 -14.43
C PHE A 373 -7.03 11.71 -13.24
N GLU A 374 -5.89 12.07 -12.66
CA GLU A 374 -5.39 11.48 -11.42
C GLU A 374 -6.33 11.75 -10.24
N LYS A 375 -6.74 13.02 -10.04
CA LYS A 375 -7.70 13.40 -8.98
C LYS A 375 -9.05 12.67 -9.10
N LEU A 376 -9.52 12.48 -10.33
CA LEU A 376 -10.77 11.76 -10.60
C LEU A 376 -10.60 10.24 -10.60
N ASN A 377 -9.39 9.73 -10.35
CA ASN A 377 -9.04 8.30 -10.40
C ASN A 377 -9.36 7.65 -11.76
N ILE A 378 -9.07 8.38 -12.85
CA ILE A 378 -9.25 7.97 -14.24
C ILE A 378 -7.94 8.11 -15.04
N LYS A 379 -6.78 8.02 -14.37
CA LYS A 379 -5.45 8.15 -14.98
C LYS A 379 -5.13 7.14 -16.08
N GLU A 380 -5.78 5.98 -16.06
CA GLU A 380 -5.62 4.89 -17.02
C GLU A 380 -6.93 4.58 -17.75
N TYR A 381 -6.83 4.23 -19.03
CA TYR A 381 -7.91 3.76 -19.90
C TYR A 381 -7.63 2.32 -20.35
N GLY A 382 -8.66 1.46 -20.27
CA GLY A 382 -8.61 0.06 -20.70
C GLY A 382 -8.33 -0.93 -19.55
N ARG A 383 -9.09 -2.04 -19.49
CA ARG A 383 -8.97 -3.05 -18.41
C ARG A 383 -7.84 -4.05 -18.62
N LYS A 384 -7.62 -4.51 -19.86
CA LYS A 384 -6.64 -5.56 -20.17
C LYS A 384 -5.25 -5.01 -20.49
N HIS A 385 -5.21 -3.80 -21.03
CA HIS A 385 -3.99 -3.08 -21.41
C HIS A 385 -4.18 -1.62 -20.99
N PRO A 386 -4.04 -1.30 -19.70
CA PRO A 386 -4.20 0.07 -19.23
C PRO A 386 -3.15 0.96 -19.89
N ARG A 387 -3.61 2.09 -20.43
CA ARG A 387 -2.75 3.14 -20.98
C ARG A 387 -3.09 4.47 -20.30
N PRO A 388 -2.14 5.40 -20.17
CA PRO A 388 -2.46 6.75 -19.71
C PRO A 388 -3.65 7.33 -20.49
N THR A 389 -4.66 7.81 -19.79
CA THR A 389 -5.91 8.28 -20.41
C THR A 389 -5.66 9.42 -21.39
N MET A 390 -4.71 10.32 -21.08
CA MET A 390 -4.30 11.40 -21.97
C MET A 390 -3.71 10.86 -23.29
N GLU A 391 -2.88 9.84 -23.22
CA GLU A 391 -2.29 9.19 -24.41
C GLU A 391 -3.38 8.51 -25.24
N ALA A 392 -4.30 7.78 -24.61
CA ALA A 392 -5.42 7.14 -25.29
C ALA A 392 -6.35 8.15 -26.00
N LEU A 393 -6.58 9.31 -25.39
CA LEU A 393 -7.35 10.41 -25.99
C LEU A 393 -6.64 10.99 -27.22
N VAL A 394 -5.33 11.26 -27.13
CA VAL A 394 -4.55 11.83 -28.22
C VAL A 394 -4.47 10.87 -29.41
N ASP A 395 -4.20 9.59 -29.15
CA ASP A 395 -4.16 8.55 -30.18
C ASP A 395 -5.51 8.42 -30.90
N PHE A 396 -6.61 8.45 -30.15
CA PHE A 396 -7.95 8.36 -30.71
C PHE A 396 -8.31 9.54 -31.62
N ALA A 397 -7.74 10.72 -31.35
CA ALA A 397 -8.00 11.94 -32.09
C ALA A 397 -7.10 12.13 -33.32
N GLN A 398 -6.10 11.26 -33.54
CA GLN A 398 -5.31 11.33 -34.76
C GLN A 398 -6.15 10.87 -35.97
N PRO A 399 -6.18 11.63 -37.07
CA PRO A 399 -6.86 11.19 -38.28
C PRO A 399 -6.24 9.86 -38.72
N MET A 400 -7.06 8.82 -38.89
CA MET A 400 -6.62 7.60 -39.53
C MET A 400 -6.10 7.98 -40.92
N GLN A 401 -4.78 7.95 -41.10
CA GLN A 401 -4.17 8.11 -42.41
C GLN A 401 -4.82 7.07 -43.34
N PRO A 402 -5.41 7.49 -44.47
CA PRO A 402 -6.00 6.54 -45.41
C PRO A 402 -4.91 5.55 -45.81
N LYS A 403 -5.17 4.25 -45.62
CA LYS A 403 -4.33 3.19 -46.15
C LYS A 403 -4.28 3.35 -47.67
N THR A 404 -3.27 4.04 -48.19
CA THR A 404 -2.99 4.15 -49.61
C THR A 404 -2.62 2.77 -50.14
N THR A 405 -3.53 2.18 -50.90
CA THR A 405 -3.27 1.06 -51.80
C THR A 405 -2.36 1.55 -52.93
N ALA A 406 -1.12 1.07 -52.97
CA ALA A 406 -0.22 1.28 -54.12
C ALA A 406 0.00 -0.05 -54.89
N PRO A 407 0.23 -0.01 -56.21
CA PRO A 407 0.21 -1.18 -57.09
C PRO A 407 1.59 -1.83 -57.32
N HIS A 408 1.52 -3.04 -57.90
CA HIS A 408 2.55 -4.06 -58.20
C HIS A 408 3.97 -3.65 -58.62
N SER A 409 4.99 -4.26 -57.97
CA SER A 409 6.08 -5.15 -58.51
C SER A 409 7.40 -5.02 -57.71
N PRO A 410 8.35 -5.99 -57.72
CA PRO A 410 8.23 -7.45 -57.74
C PRO A 410 8.84 -8.09 -56.46
N SER A 411 8.73 -9.41 -56.37
CA SER A 411 9.11 -10.27 -55.24
C SER A 411 10.52 -10.02 -54.66
N HIS A 412 10.57 -9.61 -53.39
CA HIS A 412 11.67 -9.92 -52.49
C HIS A 412 11.17 -10.85 -51.39
N THR A 413 11.77 -12.03 -51.34
CA THR A 413 11.67 -13.03 -50.28
C THR A 413 11.90 -12.40 -48.91
N SER A 414 10.90 -12.49 -48.04
CA SER A 414 10.97 -12.05 -46.65
C SER A 414 11.88 -12.98 -45.84
N SER A 415 13.14 -12.59 -45.69
CA SER A 415 13.93 -13.02 -44.55
C SER A 415 13.49 -12.21 -43.33
N ALA A 416 13.21 -12.90 -42.22
CA ALA A 416 12.90 -12.26 -40.95
C ALA A 416 14.12 -11.46 -40.47
N GLN A 417 14.08 -10.14 -40.63
CA GLN A 417 15.00 -9.25 -39.93
C GLN A 417 14.68 -9.32 -38.44
N THR A 418 15.51 -10.08 -37.72
CA THR A 418 15.67 -9.99 -36.28
C THR A 418 15.97 -8.54 -35.92
N LEU A 419 14.98 -7.80 -35.39
CA LEU A 419 15.25 -6.51 -34.75
C LEU A 419 16.29 -6.75 -33.66
N SER A 420 17.52 -6.27 -33.88
CA SER A 420 18.56 -6.24 -32.86
C SER A 420 18.00 -5.53 -31.63
N LYS A 421 18.06 -6.19 -30.47
CA LYS A 421 17.63 -5.59 -29.20
C LYS A 421 18.52 -4.36 -28.93
N GLU A 422 17.93 -3.16 -29.00
CA GLU A 422 18.55 -1.89 -28.57
C GLU A 422 19.20 -2.11 -27.19
N THR A 423 20.47 -1.77 -27.03
CA THR A 423 21.19 -1.89 -25.76
C THR A 423 20.79 -0.78 -24.78
N PRO A 424 21.04 -0.93 -23.47
CA PRO A 424 20.77 0.14 -22.50
C PRO A 424 21.46 1.47 -22.85
N ALA A 425 22.70 1.43 -23.35
CA ALA A 425 23.43 2.63 -23.76
C ALA A 425 22.79 3.31 -24.97
N GLU A 426 22.37 2.54 -25.98
CA GLU A 426 21.67 3.07 -27.17
C GLU A 426 20.32 3.69 -26.79
N TYR A 427 19.57 3.04 -25.90
CA TYR A 427 18.31 3.57 -25.38
C TYR A 427 18.48 4.95 -24.73
N VAL A 428 19.44 5.06 -23.80
CA VAL A 428 19.69 6.34 -23.13
C VAL A 428 20.21 7.36 -24.13
N LYS A 429 21.10 6.98 -25.04
CA LYS A 429 21.63 7.89 -26.07
C LYS A 429 20.50 8.43 -26.94
N ARG A 430 19.63 7.58 -27.49
CA ARG A 430 18.49 8.00 -28.32
C ARG A 430 17.57 8.95 -27.57
N LYS A 431 17.34 8.72 -26.28
CA LYS A 431 16.54 9.62 -25.43
C LYS A 431 17.24 10.97 -25.22
N LEU A 432 18.54 10.98 -24.99
CA LEU A 432 19.34 12.20 -24.89
C LEU A 432 19.45 12.97 -26.22
N ASP A 433 19.49 12.26 -27.34
CA ASP A 433 19.50 12.85 -28.69
C ASP A 433 18.16 13.56 -28.98
N SER A 434 17.04 12.98 -28.54
CA SER A 434 15.71 13.60 -28.69
C SER A 434 15.54 14.91 -27.89
N LEU A 435 16.43 15.16 -26.93
CA LEU A 435 16.49 16.41 -26.16
C LEU A 435 17.50 17.41 -26.73
N HIS A 436 18.15 17.09 -27.86
CA HIS A 436 19.26 17.86 -28.42
C HIS A 436 20.38 18.15 -27.39
N SER A 437 20.63 17.19 -26.50
CA SER A 437 21.58 17.37 -25.39
C SER A 437 23.04 17.46 -25.83
N GLY A 438 23.39 16.94 -27.02
CA GLY A 438 24.77 16.81 -27.49
C GLY A 438 25.60 15.79 -26.72
N CYS A 439 24.96 14.78 -26.12
CA CYS A 439 25.64 13.66 -25.49
C CYS A 439 26.10 12.65 -26.56
N ASN A 440 27.41 12.52 -26.72
CA ASN A 440 28.03 11.66 -27.74
C ASN A 440 28.14 10.21 -27.31
N SER A 441 28.50 9.97 -26.05
CA SER A 441 28.69 8.61 -25.55
C SER A 441 28.34 8.48 -24.08
N ILE A 442 28.03 7.24 -23.70
CA ILE A 442 27.64 6.84 -22.35
C ILE A 442 28.53 5.66 -22.00
N ARG A 443 29.25 5.77 -20.89
CA ARG A 443 30.13 4.70 -20.42
C ARG A 443 29.96 4.48 -18.94
N VAL A 444 30.11 3.23 -18.53
CA VAL A 444 30.18 2.85 -17.12
C VAL A 444 31.66 2.65 -16.79
N VAL A 445 32.12 3.25 -15.70
CA VAL A 445 33.51 3.16 -15.24
C VAL A 445 33.55 3.01 -13.72
N PRO A 446 34.64 2.45 -13.16
CA PRO A 446 34.88 2.50 -11.72
C PRO A 446 34.95 3.95 -11.21
N ASP A 447 34.39 4.20 -10.02
CA ASP A 447 34.52 5.49 -9.33
C ASP A 447 35.98 5.71 -8.92
N ALA A 448 36.55 6.87 -9.23
CA ALA A 448 37.95 7.17 -8.93
C ALA A 448 38.24 7.21 -7.42
N ALA A 449 37.29 7.66 -6.60
CA ALA A 449 37.43 7.68 -5.14
C ALA A 449 37.07 6.33 -4.50
N ARG A 450 36.22 5.53 -5.17
CA ARG A 450 35.77 4.21 -4.68
C ARG A 450 35.75 3.18 -5.81
N PRO A 451 36.89 2.59 -6.19
CA PRO A 451 36.99 1.71 -7.36
C PRO A 451 36.05 0.48 -7.35
N SER A 452 35.56 0.07 -6.17
CA SER A 452 34.54 -0.98 -6.03
C SER A 452 33.14 -0.57 -6.49
N GLN A 453 32.89 0.73 -6.69
CA GLN A 453 31.62 1.28 -7.18
C GLN A 453 31.72 1.61 -8.66
N GLN A 454 30.62 1.38 -9.38
CA GLN A 454 30.47 1.77 -10.79
C GLN A 454 29.70 3.08 -10.89
N VAL A 455 30.16 3.98 -11.75
CA VAL A 455 29.53 5.28 -12.05
C VAL A 455 29.26 5.40 -13.54
N ILE A 456 28.28 6.24 -13.89
CA ILE A 456 27.89 6.48 -15.29
C ILE A 456 28.48 7.81 -15.73
N GLN A 457 29.27 7.79 -16.80
CA GLN A 457 29.80 8.98 -17.43
C GLN A 457 29.01 9.31 -18.69
N LEU A 458 28.52 10.54 -18.77
CA LEU A 458 27.90 11.13 -19.97
C LEU A 458 28.93 12.07 -20.61
N VAL A 459 29.33 11.79 -21.85
CA VAL A 459 30.35 12.56 -22.58
C VAL A 459 29.67 13.41 -23.64
N PHE A 460 29.83 14.72 -23.58
CA PHE A 460 29.21 15.70 -24.47
C PHE A 460 30.19 16.20 -25.55
N ASP A 461 29.64 16.79 -26.63
CA ASP A 461 30.40 17.45 -27.70
C ASP A 461 31.38 18.50 -27.16
N ASP A 462 30.88 19.33 -26.26
CA ASP A 462 31.56 20.49 -25.71
C ASP A 462 31.13 20.77 -24.26
N ALA A 463 31.93 21.61 -23.58
CA ALA A 463 31.71 21.95 -22.18
C ALA A 463 30.43 22.75 -21.95
N GLN A 464 29.96 23.53 -22.93
CA GLN A 464 28.74 24.33 -22.80
C GLN A 464 27.51 23.43 -22.75
N LYS A 465 27.42 22.41 -23.61
CA LYS A 465 26.35 21.43 -23.61
C LYS A 465 26.33 20.61 -22.33
N ALA A 466 27.50 20.17 -21.84
CA ALA A 466 27.62 19.49 -20.57
C ALA A 466 27.15 20.37 -19.40
N ALA A 467 27.55 21.64 -19.35
CA ALA A 467 27.14 22.59 -18.31
C ALA A 467 25.63 22.85 -18.33
N LYS A 468 25.04 23.05 -19.52
CA LYS A 468 23.59 23.22 -19.70
C LYS A 468 22.81 22.00 -19.23
N PHE A 469 23.25 20.81 -19.63
CA PHE A 469 22.64 19.56 -19.19
C PHE A 469 22.73 19.39 -17.67
N LYS A 470 23.90 19.70 -17.10
CA LYS A 470 24.13 19.64 -15.65
C LYS A 470 23.18 20.55 -14.88
N ALA A 471 23.04 21.80 -15.31
CA ALA A 471 22.15 22.77 -14.66
C ALA A 471 20.68 22.30 -14.70
N GLN A 472 20.26 21.67 -15.80
CA GLN A 472 18.87 21.32 -16.02
C GLN A 472 18.47 19.98 -15.39
N TYR A 473 19.33 18.95 -15.41
CA TYR A 473 18.91 17.58 -15.12
C TYR A 473 19.67 16.89 -13.98
N SER A 474 20.95 17.19 -13.77
CA SER A 474 21.77 16.49 -12.76
C SER A 474 22.16 17.34 -11.55
N GLY A 475 22.00 18.67 -11.60
CA GLY A 475 22.28 19.57 -10.49
C GLY A 475 23.76 19.98 -10.36
N GLY A 476 23.98 21.13 -9.71
CA GLY A 476 25.26 21.85 -9.69
C GLY A 476 26.45 21.11 -9.08
N THR A 477 26.22 20.14 -8.20
CA THR A 477 27.28 19.38 -7.52
C THR A 477 27.77 18.15 -8.32
N THR A 478 27.23 17.90 -9.52
CA THR A 478 27.65 16.75 -10.34
C THR A 478 29.10 16.94 -10.80
N PRO A 479 30.02 15.99 -10.49
CA PRO A 479 31.41 16.10 -10.93
C PRO A 479 31.52 16.21 -12.46
N THR A 480 32.43 17.08 -12.91
CA THR A 480 32.71 17.32 -14.32
C THR A 480 34.20 17.11 -14.56
N SER A 481 34.59 16.51 -15.70
CA SER A 481 35.99 16.38 -16.09
C SER A 481 36.68 17.74 -16.28
N ALA A 482 38.01 17.75 -16.29
CA ALA A 482 38.81 18.97 -16.44
C ALA A 482 38.54 19.74 -17.76
N ASP A 483 38.24 19.03 -18.84
CA ASP A 483 37.84 19.61 -20.13
C ASP A 483 36.38 20.11 -20.17
N GLY A 484 35.63 19.93 -19.07
CA GLY A 484 34.24 20.31 -18.97
C GLY A 484 33.25 19.38 -19.68
N LYS A 485 33.70 18.38 -20.45
CA LYS A 485 32.85 17.62 -21.38
C LYS A 485 32.19 16.38 -20.80
N THR A 486 32.71 15.83 -19.71
CA THR A 486 32.21 14.58 -19.11
C THR A 486 31.54 14.85 -17.78
N LEU A 487 30.29 14.43 -17.63
CA LEU A 487 29.57 14.43 -16.35
C LEU A 487 29.62 13.04 -15.73
N THR A 488 30.03 12.95 -14.46
CA THR A 488 30.07 11.68 -13.72
C THR A 488 28.88 11.58 -12.77
N LEU A 489 27.98 10.65 -13.05
CA LEU A 489 26.79 10.37 -12.24
C LEU A 489 27.08 9.22 -11.27
N GLY A 490 27.25 9.57 -10.00
CA GLY A 490 27.40 8.60 -8.91
C GLY A 490 26.12 7.80 -8.63
N VAL A 491 26.22 6.79 -7.75
CA VAL A 491 25.13 5.86 -7.39
C VAL A 491 23.82 6.55 -7.03
N ASN A 492 23.87 7.66 -6.28
CA ASN A 492 22.68 8.40 -5.88
C ASN A 492 22.20 9.39 -6.96
N ARG A 493 23.11 9.84 -7.83
CA ARG A 493 22.82 10.91 -8.79
C ARG A 493 22.26 10.39 -10.09
N ALA A 494 22.70 9.21 -10.54
CA ALA A 494 22.22 8.61 -11.78
C ALA A 494 20.70 8.34 -11.77
N PRO A 495 20.10 7.72 -10.72
CA PRO A 495 18.66 7.50 -10.66
C PRO A 495 17.86 8.80 -10.74
N GLN A 496 18.27 9.82 -9.96
CA GLN A 496 17.60 11.13 -9.97
C GLN A 496 17.69 11.81 -11.34
N THR A 497 18.86 11.74 -11.99
CA THR A 497 19.03 12.32 -13.34
C THR A 497 18.14 11.62 -14.35
N PHE A 498 18.05 10.28 -14.32
CA PHE A 498 17.17 9.52 -15.22
C PHE A 498 15.68 9.74 -14.94
N GLN A 499 15.31 9.96 -13.68
CA GLN A 499 13.97 10.42 -13.30
C GLN A 499 13.63 11.78 -13.88
N ASN A 500 14.52 12.77 -13.75
CA ASN A 500 14.32 14.11 -14.33
C ASN A 500 14.21 14.09 -15.87
N LEU A 501 14.75 13.06 -16.51
CA LEU A 501 14.68 12.84 -17.96
C LEU A 501 13.48 11.98 -18.39
N GLY A 502 12.69 11.44 -17.46
CA GLY A 502 11.59 10.52 -17.77
C GLY A 502 12.04 9.17 -18.35
N ILE A 503 13.25 8.72 -18.01
CA ILE A 503 13.86 7.47 -18.50
C ILE A 503 14.31 6.57 -17.34
N GLU A 504 13.55 6.59 -16.25
CA GLU A 504 13.82 5.80 -15.03
C GLU A 504 14.02 4.31 -15.32
N TYR A 505 13.29 3.79 -16.32
CA TYR A 505 13.28 2.39 -16.67
C TYR A 505 13.65 2.13 -18.13
N TYR A 506 14.36 1.02 -18.33
CA TYR A 506 14.77 0.46 -19.61
C TYR A 506 14.03 -0.87 -19.86
N GLY A 507 13.51 -1.05 -21.08
CA GLY A 507 12.79 -2.25 -21.53
C GLY A 507 11.27 -2.17 -21.41
N ARG A 508 10.54 -2.69 -22.42
CA ARG A 508 9.06 -2.66 -22.48
C ARG A 508 8.38 -3.73 -21.65
N ASN A 509 8.85 -4.98 -21.75
CA ASN A 509 8.16 -6.14 -21.16
C ASN A 509 8.62 -6.45 -19.73
N HIS A 510 9.84 -6.03 -19.39
CA HIS A 510 10.44 -6.19 -18.07
C HIS A 510 11.25 -4.92 -17.74
N PRO A 511 10.59 -3.82 -17.35
CA PRO A 511 11.28 -2.57 -17.07
C PRO A 511 12.29 -2.75 -15.93
N ARG A 512 13.54 -2.36 -16.18
CA ARG A 512 14.62 -2.37 -15.20
C ARG A 512 15.09 -0.94 -14.95
N PRO A 513 15.52 -0.57 -13.74
CA PRO A 513 16.13 0.73 -13.51
C PRO A 513 17.27 0.97 -14.52
N THR A 514 17.21 2.07 -15.26
CA THR A 514 18.12 2.35 -16.39
C THR A 514 19.58 2.36 -15.96
N ASN A 515 19.87 2.89 -14.77
CA ASN A 515 21.21 2.86 -14.18
C ASN A 515 21.73 1.44 -13.96
N GLN A 516 20.89 0.53 -13.44
CA GLN A 516 21.28 -0.86 -13.23
C GLN A 516 21.47 -1.59 -14.56
N ALA A 517 20.59 -1.33 -15.54
CA ALA A 517 20.70 -1.93 -16.87
C ALA A 517 22.02 -1.57 -17.56
N LEU A 518 22.49 -0.32 -17.41
CA LEU A 518 23.79 0.12 -17.92
C LEU A 518 24.96 -0.60 -17.24
N ILE A 519 24.92 -0.73 -15.90
CA ILE A 519 25.98 -1.40 -15.13
C ILE A 519 26.08 -2.88 -15.52
N ASP A 520 24.94 -3.58 -15.61
CA ASP A 520 24.92 -4.99 -15.97
C ASP A 520 25.41 -5.24 -17.41
N ASP A 521 25.04 -4.37 -18.35
CA ASP A 521 25.50 -4.46 -19.74
C ASP A 521 27.03 -4.28 -19.83
N HIS A 522 27.58 -3.34 -19.06
CA HIS A 522 29.02 -3.15 -18.95
C HIS A 522 29.73 -4.37 -18.35
N GLN A 523 29.23 -4.92 -17.25
CA GLN A 523 29.78 -6.13 -16.63
C GLN A 523 29.75 -7.34 -17.58
N ARG A 524 28.66 -7.50 -18.35
CA ARG A 524 28.55 -8.56 -19.36
C ARG A 524 29.61 -8.41 -20.45
N LYS A 525 29.87 -7.18 -20.92
CA LYS A 525 30.89 -6.90 -21.93
C LYS A 525 32.30 -7.16 -21.41
N LEU A 526 32.59 -6.83 -20.14
CA LEU A 526 33.87 -7.17 -19.50
C LEU A 526 34.07 -8.70 -19.40
N GLY A 527 33.01 -9.45 -19.08
CA GLY A 527 33.06 -10.91 -19.02
C GLY A 527 33.23 -11.58 -20.40
N ALA A 528 32.64 -11.02 -21.46
CA ALA A 528 32.74 -11.58 -22.81
C ALA A 528 34.16 -11.46 -23.40
N ASN A 529 34.89 -10.38 -23.08
CA ASN A 529 36.23 -10.13 -23.62
C ASN A 529 37.35 -10.97 -22.98
N ASN A 530 37.07 -11.69 -21.89
CA ASN A 530 38.03 -12.57 -21.22
C ASN A 530 37.90 -14.06 -21.61
N THR A 531 37.31 -14.37 -22.76
CA THR A 531 37.12 -15.77 -23.21
C THR A 531 38.28 -16.29 -24.07
N SER A 532 39.38 -16.67 -23.43
CA SER A 532 40.33 -17.67 -23.96
C SER A 532 40.06 -19.03 -23.31
N LYS A 533 39.51 -19.98 -24.09
CA LYS A 533 39.29 -21.43 -23.87
C LYS A 533 38.56 -21.89 -22.57
N PRO A 534 37.69 -22.91 -22.67
CA PRO A 534 36.92 -23.40 -21.54
C PRO A 534 37.83 -24.19 -20.59
N ILE A 535 38.16 -23.60 -19.45
CA ILE A 535 38.72 -24.31 -18.30
C ILE A 535 37.55 -24.64 -17.37
N SER A 536 37.46 -25.91 -16.99
CA SER A 536 36.59 -26.49 -15.97
C SER A 536 36.50 -25.62 -14.70
N PRO A 537 35.34 -25.53 -14.01
CA PRO A 537 35.16 -24.63 -12.88
C PRO A 537 35.99 -25.09 -11.68
N GLN A 538 37.19 -24.51 -11.54
CA GLN A 538 37.81 -24.39 -10.23
C GLN A 538 37.05 -23.32 -9.46
N SER A 539 36.48 -23.72 -8.32
CA SER A 539 35.84 -22.83 -7.36
C SER A 539 36.78 -21.67 -7.01
N SER A 540 36.36 -20.43 -7.27
CA SER A 540 37.03 -19.28 -6.68
C SER A 540 36.85 -19.41 -5.16
N ARG A 541 37.95 -19.59 -4.44
CA ARG A 541 37.98 -19.88 -2.99
C ARG A 541 37.37 -18.78 -2.10
N ASP A 542 36.88 -17.67 -2.67
CA ASP A 542 36.40 -16.50 -1.93
C ASP A 542 34.88 -16.28 -1.99
N THR A 543 34.12 -17.19 -2.58
CA THR A 543 32.65 -17.07 -2.63
C THR A 543 32.00 -17.79 -1.46
N SER A 544 31.31 -17.04 -0.61
CA SER A 544 30.51 -17.56 0.51
C SER A 544 29.04 -17.19 0.35
N PHE A 545 28.17 -17.78 1.18
CA PHE A 545 26.72 -17.55 1.10
C PHE A 545 26.15 -17.17 2.46
N TYR A 546 25.34 -16.10 2.50
CA TYR A 546 24.55 -15.73 3.68
C TYR A 546 23.09 -16.11 3.46
N ALA A 547 22.63 -17.20 4.05
CA ALA A 547 21.32 -17.80 3.77
C ALA A 547 20.31 -17.64 4.92
N PHE A 548 19.04 -17.48 4.58
CA PHE A 548 17.91 -17.56 5.49
C PHE A 548 16.69 -18.12 4.75
N GLY A 549 16.22 -19.30 5.17
CA GLY A 549 15.09 -19.98 4.54
C GLY A 549 15.35 -20.31 3.06
N ASP A 550 14.49 -19.80 2.19
CA ASP A 550 14.53 -19.98 0.74
C ASP A 550 15.37 -18.91 0.03
N LYS A 551 16.12 -18.06 0.75
CA LYS A 551 16.90 -16.95 0.17
C LYS A 551 18.35 -17.00 0.65
N ARG A 552 19.28 -16.59 -0.22
CA ARG A 552 20.67 -16.36 0.15
C ARG A 552 21.31 -15.21 -0.62
N LEU A 553 22.27 -14.55 0.02
CA LEU A 553 23.19 -13.61 -0.62
C LEU A 553 24.42 -14.38 -1.10
N ILE A 554 24.96 -13.97 -2.25
CA ILE A 554 26.29 -14.39 -2.71
C ILE A 554 27.27 -13.34 -2.21
N ILE A 555 28.24 -13.75 -1.41
CA ILE A 555 29.22 -12.88 -0.76
C ILE A 555 30.59 -13.16 -1.35
N GLN A 556 31.27 -12.11 -1.80
CA GLN A 556 32.65 -12.18 -2.26
C GLN A 556 33.39 -10.95 -1.72
N ASN A 557 34.59 -11.15 -1.16
CA ASN A 557 35.38 -10.08 -0.54
C ASN A 557 34.57 -9.25 0.48
N ASN A 558 33.75 -9.92 1.28
CA ASN A 558 32.88 -9.32 2.28
C ASN A 558 31.80 -8.36 1.72
N ALA A 559 31.54 -8.40 0.41
CA ALA A 559 30.51 -7.61 -0.26
C ALA A 559 29.42 -8.54 -0.86
N VAL A 560 28.18 -8.04 -0.88
CA VAL A 560 27.07 -8.72 -1.57
C VAL A 560 27.26 -8.53 -3.07
N VAL A 561 27.55 -9.62 -3.78
CA VAL A 561 27.76 -9.62 -5.24
C VAL A 561 26.61 -10.26 -6.02
N GLY A 562 25.65 -10.88 -5.33
CA GLY A 562 24.48 -11.48 -5.97
C GLY A 562 23.42 -11.96 -4.99
N TYR A 563 22.30 -12.41 -5.54
CA TYR A 563 21.10 -12.80 -4.81
C TYR A 563 20.54 -14.09 -5.38
N GLN A 564 20.17 -15.05 -4.54
CA GLN A 564 19.63 -16.33 -4.96
C GLN A 564 18.45 -16.78 -4.10
N TYR A 565 17.44 -17.39 -4.71
CA TYR A 565 16.31 -18.02 -4.00
C TYR A 565 16.14 -19.48 -4.39
N LYS A 566 15.60 -20.31 -3.49
CA LYS A 566 15.21 -21.68 -3.79
C LYS A 566 13.88 -21.69 -4.54
N ASN A 567 13.83 -22.37 -5.68
CA ASN A 567 12.58 -22.66 -6.36
C ASN A 567 11.82 -23.79 -5.65
N ASN A 568 10.61 -24.13 -6.14
CA ASN A 568 9.79 -25.21 -5.59
C ASN A 568 10.46 -26.60 -5.64
N GLY A 569 11.48 -26.79 -6.50
CA GLY A 569 12.28 -28.01 -6.56
C GLY A 569 13.48 -28.01 -5.61
N GLY A 570 13.65 -26.97 -4.78
CA GLY A 570 14.76 -26.84 -3.84
C GLY A 570 16.07 -26.34 -4.45
N SER A 571 16.11 -26.09 -5.77
CA SER A 571 17.30 -25.60 -6.48
C SER A 571 17.43 -24.09 -6.34
N TRP A 572 18.66 -23.62 -6.09
CA TRP A 572 18.98 -22.19 -6.05
C TRP A 572 18.95 -21.58 -7.45
N GLN A 573 18.29 -20.42 -7.58
CA GLN A 573 18.19 -19.63 -8.80
C GLN A 573 18.60 -18.19 -8.52
N ASP A 574 19.36 -17.59 -9.44
CA ASP A 574 19.74 -16.19 -9.35
C ASP A 574 18.50 -15.27 -9.43
N SER A 575 18.53 -14.21 -8.64
CA SER A 575 17.51 -13.18 -8.66
C SER A 575 18.09 -11.85 -9.15
N GLY A 576 17.49 -11.30 -10.20
CA GLY A 576 17.79 -9.94 -10.67
C GLY A 576 17.07 -8.84 -9.87
N ASP A 577 16.37 -9.18 -8.80
CA ASP A 577 15.53 -8.26 -8.00
C ASP A 577 16.05 -8.18 -6.55
N PRO A 578 16.95 -7.23 -6.23
CA PRO A 578 17.49 -7.04 -4.89
C PRO A 578 16.44 -6.72 -3.82
N SER A 579 15.27 -6.20 -4.21
CA SER A 579 14.25 -5.76 -3.24
C SER A 579 13.73 -6.93 -2.39
N ARG A 580 13.68 -8.13 -2.97
CA ARG A 580 13.30 -9.38 -2.28
C ARG A 580 14.26 -9.81 -1.18
N PHE A 581 15.47 -9.26 -1.19
CA PHE A 581 16.59 -9.59 -0.31
C PHE A 581 16.97 -8.44 0.62
N LYS A 582 16.17 -7.36 0.66
CA LYS A 582 16.46 -6.17 1.48
C LYS A 582 16.78 -6.54 2.94
N ARG A 583 15.89 -7.29 3.59
CA ARG A 583 16.09 -7.76 4.97
C ARG A 583 17.35 -8.61 5.13
N LEU A 584 17.62 -9.49 4.17
CA LEU A 584 18.79 -10.36 4.22
C LEU A 584 20.08 -9.55 4.10
N THR A 585 20.06 -8.52 3.26
CA THR A 585 21.15 -7.55 3.08
C THR A 585 21.36 -6.69 4.32
N GLU A 586 20.29 -6.23 4.95
CA GLU A 586 20.34 -5.46 6.22
C GLU A 586 20.94 -6.31 7.34
N ASN A 587 20.44 -7.53 7.54
CA ASN A 587 21.00 -8.47 8.52
C ASN A 587 22.50 -8.75 8.27
N PHE A 588 22.90 -8.89 7.01
CA PHE A 588 24.32 -9.08 6.68
C PHE A 588 25.15 -7.84 7.05
N ARG A 589 24.65 -6.63 6.80
CA ARG A 589 25.32 -5.39 7.22
C ARG A 589 25.42 -5.27 8.74
N GLU A 590 24.35 -5.60 9.46
CA GLU A 590 24.36 -5.61 10.93
C GLU A 590 25.38 -6.60 11.48
N LEU A 591 25.50 -7.79 10.87
CA LEU A 591 26.54 -8.74 11.21
C LEU A 591 27.95 -8.15 11.02
N GLN A 592 28.19 -7.43 9.92
CA GLN A 592 29.47 -6.76 9.68
C GLN A 592 29.74 -5.67 10.72
N GLN A 593 28.73 -4.90 11.10
CA GLN A 593 28.86 -3.91 12.18
C GLN A 593 29.18 -4.59 13.50
N LEU A 594 28.42 -5.62 13.88
CA LEU A 594 28.64 -6.38 15.10
C LEU A 594 30.08 -6.94 15.17
N LYS A 595 30.59 -7.45 14.04
CA LYS A 595 31.97 -7.94 13.91
C LYS A 595 33.00 -6.86 14.22
N ASN A 596 32.75 -5.65 13.74
CA ASN A 596 33.69 -4.54 13.82
C ASN A 596 33.63 -3.79 15.15
N THR A 597 32.49 -3.82 15.86
CA THR A 597 32.27 -2.96 17.03
C THR A 597 32.14 -3.70 18.36
N HIS A 598 31.51 -4.88 18.41
CA HIS A 598 31.18 -5.52 19.69
C HIS A 598 31.65 -6.97 19.82
N TYR A 599 31.73 -7.74 18.72
CA TYR A 599 32.04 -9.16 18.77
C TYR A 599 32.97 -9.56 17.62
N GLU A 600 34.29 -9.54 17.86
CA GLU A 600 35.32 -9.80 16.84
C GLU A 600 35.20 -11.17 16.13
N HIS A 601 34.54 -12.15 16.77
CA HIS A 601 34.32 -13.48 16.22
C HIS A 601 32.98 -13.63 15.49
N ALA A 602 32.27 -12.53 15.22
CA ALA A 602 31.00 -12.59 14.52
C ALA A 602 31.17 -13.25 13.13
N THR A 603 30.40 -14.31 12.89
CA THR A 603 30.44 -15.08 11.65
C THR A 603 29.06 -15.61 11.28
N HIS A 604 28.83 -15.77 9.98
CA HIS A 604 27.66 -16.45 9.43
C HIS A 604 27.97 -17.83 8.84
N ILE A 605 29.25 -18.20 8.81
CA ILE A 605 29.72 -19.45 8.22
C ILE A 605 30.11 -20.37 9.38
N THR A 606 29.49 -21.54 9.46
CA THR A 606 29.78 -22.55 10.49
C THR A 606 31.18 -23.14 10.36
N GLU A 607 31.74 -23.18 9.15
CA GLU A 607 33.11 -23.62 8.86
C GLU A 607 34.17 -22.70 9.47
N ASN A 608 33.82 -21.42 9.70
CA ASN A 608 34.69 -20.44 10.37
C ASN A 608 34.54 -20.47 11.90
N ASN A 609 33.75 -21.39 12.44
CA ASN A 609 33.73 -21.58 13.89
C ASN A 609 35.13 -21.97 14.34
N ARG A 610 35.65 -21.28 15.36
CA ARG A 610 36.88 -21.75 16.00
C ARG A 610 36.65 -23.16 16.57
N TRP A 611 37.70 -23.96 16.64
CA TRP A 611 37.61 -25.27 17.29
C TRP A 611 37.40 -25.07 18.80
N TYR A 612 36.43 -25.78 19.37
CA TYR A 612 36.06 -25.66 20.77
C TYR A 612 35.91 -27.02 21.42
N PHE A 613 36.39 -27.14 22.66
CA PHE A 613 36.22 -28.33 23.47
C PHE A 613 34.74 -28.56 23.87
N CYS A 614 33.96 -27.48 24.01
CA CYS A 614 32.52 -27.54 24.18
C CYS A 614 31.84 -26.56 23.22
N GLN A 615 31.06 -27.07 22.26
CA GLN A 615 30.29 -26.21 21.37
C GLN A 615 29.00 -25.75 22.05
N ALA A 616 28.74 -24.45 21.97
CA ALA A 616 27.47 -23.87 22.37
C ALA A 616 26.35 -24.36 21.43
N SER A 617 25.19 -24.71 22.00
CA SER A 617 23.98 -25.15 21.30
C SER A 617 22.74 -24.47 21.88
N SER A 618 21.70 -24.27 21.09
CA SER A 618 20.43 -23.65 21.52
C SER A 618 19.24 -24.42 20.97
N ASP A 619 18.20 -24.61 21.79
CA ASP A 619 16.93 -25.21 21.35
C ASP A 619 16.24 -24.38 20.27
N LYS A 620 16.43 -23.06 20.29
CA LYS A 620 15.88 -22.07 19.33
C LYS A 620 16.58 -22.11 17.98
N PHE A 621 17.85 -22.48 17.96
CA PHE A 621 18.73 -22.47 16.78
C PHE A 621 19.51 -23.78 16.65
N ARG A 622 18.78 -24.91 16.57
CA ARG A 622 19.36 -26.26 16.61
C ARG A 622 20.41 -26.53 15.54
N ASP A 623 20.29 -25.87 14.39
CA ASP A 623 21.20 -26.04 13.26
C ASP A 623 22.49 -25.20 13.37
N LEU A 624 22.54 -24.28 14.34
CA LEU A 624 23.68 -23.40 14.56
C LEU A 624 24.48 -23.85 15.79
N LYS A 625 25.80 -23.75 15.69
CA LYS A 625 26.73 -24.08 16.78
C LYS A 625 27.85 -23.04 16.85
N GLY A 626 28.52 -22.97 17.98
CA GLY A 626 29.76 -22.20 18.13
C GLY A 626 29.59 -20.69 17.96
N ASP A 627 30.53 -20.05 17.26
CA ASP A 627 30.51 -18.60 17.02
C ASP A 627 29.33 -18.16 16.16
N CYS A 628 28.94 -18.97 15.17
CA CYS A 628 27.78 -18.68 14.33
C CYS A 628 26.49 -18.60 15.15
N LEU A 629 26.30 -19.52 16.12
CA LEU A 629 25.16 -19.48 17.04
C LEU A 629 25.19 -18.22 17.92
N LYS A 630 26.33 -17.92 18.55
CA LYS A 630 26.47 -16.75 19.41
C LYS A 630 26.28 -15.44 18.66
N THR A 631 26.77 -15.36 17.42
CA THR A 631 26.54 -14.22 16.52
C THR A 631 25.04 -14.02 16.27
N ARG A 632 24.32 -15.12 15.99
CA ARG A 632 22.88 -15.06 15.74
C ARG A 632 22.11 -14.58 16.97
N LEU A 633 22.46 -15.10 18.15
CA LEU A 633 21.85 -14.71 19.42
C LEU A 633 22.11 -13.22 19.75
N LEU A 634 23.34 -12.73 19.53
CA LEU A 634 23.66 -11.32 19.72
C LEU A 634 22.89 -10.38 18.79
N LEU A 635 22.67 -10.77 17.53
CA LEU A 635 21.83 -10.00 16.61
C LEU A 635 20.36 -9.96 17.05
N ASP A 636 19.82 -11.10 17.51
CA ASP A 636 18.47 -11.17 18.07
C ASP A 636 18.36 -10.25 19.32
N PHE A 637 19.29 -10.33 20.26
CA PHE A 637 19.31 -9.46 21.46
C PHE A 637 19.48 -7.98 21.11
N LYS A 638 20.37 -7.64 20.17
CA LYS A 638 20.56 -6.25 19.73
C LYS A 638 19.25 -5.68 19.16
N SER A 639 18.54 -6.44 18.34
CA SER A 639 17.25 -6.03 17.79
C SER A 639 16.21 -5.81 18.89
N GLU A 640 16.14 -6.71 19.87
CA GLU A 640 15.21 -6.63 21.00
C GLU A 640 15.52 -5.42 21.89
N LEU A 641 16.77 -5.27 22.32
CA LEU A 641 17.23 -4.14 23.13
C LEU A 641 17.04 -2.81 22.42
N THR A 642 17.35 -2.71 21.12
CA THR A 642 17.15 -1.46 20.35
C THR A 642 15.67 -1.08 20.32
N THR A 643 14.80 -2.07 20.14
CA THR A 643 13.35 -1.86 20.15
C THR A 643 12.90 -1.40 21.53
N TYR A 644 13.38 -2.05 22.60
CA TYR A 644 13.01 -1.69 23.97
C TYR A 644 13.54 -0.31 24.39
N ALA A 645 14.78 0.04 24.02
CA ALA A 645 15.40 1.34 24.29
C ALA A 645 14.60 2.52 23.72
N GLN A 646 14.02 2.34 22.53
CA GLN A 646 13.16 3.35 21.90
C GLN A 646 11.83 3.58 22.65
N MET A 647 11.51 2.73 23.63
CA MET A 647 10.18 2.66 24.24
C MET A 647 10.17 2.87 25.74
N CYS A 648 11.28 2.58 26.42
CA CYS A 648 11.40 2.83 27.85
C CYS A 648 11.43 4.33 28.14
N THR A 649 10.77 4.72 29.22
CA THR A 649 10.71 6.13 29.65
C THR A 649 11.85 6.48 30.61
N SER A 650 12.65 5.51 31.03
CA SER A 650 13.79 5.70 31.92
C SER A 650 14.83 4.60 31.76
N LYS A 651 16.05 4.90 32.21
CA LYS A 651 17.17 3.95 32.21
C LYS A 651 16.91 2.76 33.13
N GLU A 652 16.19 2.95 34.24
CA GLU A 652 15.86 1.85 35.17
C GLU A 652 14.95 0.80 34.53
N GLN A 653 13.99 1.22 33.70
CA GLN A 653 13.14 0.29 32.97
C GLN A 653 13.97 -0.53 31.98
N PHE A 654 14.88 0.14 31.26
CA PHE A 654 15.81 -0.52 30.35
C PHE A 654 16.71 -1.52 31.08
N ASP A 655 17.32 -1.10 32.19
CA ASP A 655 18.21 -1.92 33.01
C ASP A 655 17.49 -3.16 33.54
N LYS A 656 16.24 -3.01 34.00
CA LYS A 656 15.42 -4.15 34.42
C LYS A 656 15.20 -5.15 33.29
N HIS A 657 14.91 -4.68 32.08
CA HIS A 657 14.71 -5.57 30.93
C HIS A 657 16.01 -6.27 30.51
N VAL A 658 17.15 -5.57 30.58
CA VAL A 658 18.47 -6.19 30.39
C VAL A 658 18.68 -7.33 31.39
N GLU A 659 18.35 -7.15 32.66
CA GLU A 659 18.45 -8.20 33.68
C GLU A 659 17.49 -9.37 33.44
N GLU A 660 16.28 -9.13 32.91
CA GLU A 660 15.36 -10.19 32.50
C GLU A 660 15.95 -11.01 31.33
N LEU A 661 16.57 -10.37 30.35
CA LEU A 661 17.24 -11.07 29.24
C LEU A 661 18.43 -11.90 29.70
N LYS A 662 19.17 -11.45 30.71
CA LYS A 662 20.27 -12.22 31.32
C LYS A 662 19.81 -13.52 31.97
N GLN A 663 18.53 -13.63 32.32
CA GLN A 663 17.94 -14.85 32.89
C GLN A 663 17.48 -15.86 31.81
N SER A 664 17.57 -15.50 30.52
CA SER A 664 17.15 -16.37 29.42
C SER A 664 18.15 -17.51 29.15
N LYS A 665 17.65 -18.64 28.64
CA LYS A 665 18.50 -19.75 28.18
C LYS A 665 19.43 -19.32 27.04
N GLU A 666 18.97 -18.41 26.19
CA GLU A 666 19.76 -17.81 25.11
C GLU A 666 20.97 -17.06 25.64
N TYR A 667 20.82 -16.32 26.74
CA TYR A 667 21.94 -15.64 27.38
C TYR A 667 22.89 -16.64 28.04
N GLU A 668 22.38 -17.73 28.64
CA GLU A 668 23.21 -18.83 29.16
C GLU A 668 24.13 -19.42 28.08
N VAL A 669 23.63 -19.53 26.83
CA VAL A 669 24.45 -19.95 25.67
C VAL A 669 25.58 -18.95 25.37
N LEU A 670 25.34 -17.64 25.51
CA LEU A 670 26.40 -16.63 25.39
C LEU A 670 27.41 -16.75 26.54
N ALA A 671 26.94 -16.94 27.78
CA ALA A 671 27.75 -17.06 28.98
C ALA A 671 28.57 -18.35 29.04
N THR A 672 28.15 -19.39 28.31
CA THR A 672 28.89 -20.64 28.26
C THR A 672 30.27 -20.45 27.60
N GLY A 673 31.31 -20.61 28.41
CA GLY A 673 32.70 -20.62 27.97
C GLY A 673 32.99 -21.81 27.05
N GLN A 674 33.62 -21.55 25.91
CA GLN A 674 33.89 -22.59 24.91
C GLN A 674 35.34 -23.14 24.99
N GLY A 675 36.20 -22.52 25.80
CA GLY A 675 37.56 -22.98 26.11
C GLY A 675 37.69 -23.52 27.53
N GLN A 676 38.63 -24.46 27.75
CA GLN A 676 38.86 -25.10 29.06
C GLN A 676 39.24 -24.09 30.14
N VAL A 677 40.11 -23.12 29.82
CA VAL A 677 40.54 -22.05 30.74
C VAL A 677 39.36 -21.15 31.16
N THR A 678 38.52 -20.75 30.21
CA THR A 678 37.35 -19.91 30.50
C THR A 678 36.35 -20.59 31.44
N LYS A 679 36.17 -21.91 31.31
CA LYS A 679 35.30 -22.69 32.21
C LYS A 679 35.89 -22.86 33.61
N ILE A 680 37.21 -23.05 33.72
CA ILE A 680 37.89 -23.28 35.01
C ILE A 680 37.94 -22.00 35.85
N PHE A 681 38.09 -20.83 35.21
CA PHE A 681 38.26 -19.55 35.92
C PHE A 681 37.01 -18.65 35.94
N GLY A 682 35.87 -19.10 35.41
CA GLY A 682 34.62 -18.34 35.43
C GLY A 682 34.70 -16.99 34.69
N LEU A 683 35.60 -16.86 33.71
CA LEU A 683 35.84 -15.60 33.00
C LEU A 683 34.66 -15.27 32.09
N GLU A 684 34.27 -14.00 32.08
CA GLU A 684 33.25 -13.45 31.18
C GLU A 684 33.63 -13.69 29.71
N THR A 685 32.72 -14.29 28.94
CA THR A 685 32.96 -14.62 27.53
C THR A 685 32.94 -13.36 26.65
N SER A 686 33.62 -13.39 25.50
CA SER A 686 33.58 -12.28 24.54
C SER A 686 32.16 -11.98 24.03
N SER A 687 31.29 -12.99 23.98
CA SER A 687 29.88 -12.80 23.63
C SER A 687 29.06 -12.11 24.73
N VAL A 688 29.36 -12.35 26.01
CA VAL A 688 28.71 -11.62 27.11
C VAL A 688 29.18 -10.17 27.15
N LYS A 689 30.49 -9.93 26.96
CA LYS A 689 31.04 -8.57 26.81
C LYS A 689 30.36 -7.81 25.67
N ALA A 690 30.16 -8.47 24.51
CA ALA A 690 29.47 -7.89 23.38
C ALA A 690 28.02 -7.49 23.73
N PHE A 691 27.28 -8.36 24.40
CA PHE A 691 25.91 -8.08 24.86
C PHE A 691 25.89 -6.87 25.82
N ASN A 692 26.76 -6.85 26.82
CA ASN A 692 26.85 -5.76 27.79
C ASN A 692 27.22 -4.42 27.12
N ASN A 693 28.12 -4.43 26.14
CA ASN A 693 28.48 -3.23 25.38
C ASN A 693 27.30 -2.70 24.53
N ILE A 694 26.55 -3.59 23.88
CA ILE A 694 25.34 -3.22 23.13
C ILE A 694 24.30 -2.60 24.09
N ALA A 695 24.08 -3.22 25.25
CA ALA A 695 23.15 -2.70 26.25
C ALA A 695 23.58 -1.33 26.76
N ALA A 696 24.86 -1.13 27.07
CA ALA A 696 25.41 0.14 27.53
C ALA A 696 25.25 1.26 26.48
N GLU A 697 25.61 0.98 25.21
CA GLU A 697 25.45 1.95 24.11
C GLU A 697 23.99 2.41 23.96
N LEU A 698 23.04 1.46 23.99
CA LEU A 698 21.62 1.77 23.89
C LEU A 698 21.10 2.50 25.11
N ARG A 699 21.57 2.12 26.31
CA ARG A 699 21.22 2.76 27.57
C ARG A 699 21.63 4.22 27.61
N ASP A 700 22.83 4.52 27.11
CA ASP A 700 23.36 5.88 27.07
C ASP A 700 22.59 6.79 26.11
N GLY A 701 21.96 6.22 25.08
CA GLY A 701 21.07 6.92 24.15
C GLY A 701 19.65 7.19 24.66
N ILE A 702 19.29 6.74 25.86
CA ILE A 702 18.00 7.03 26.48
C ILE A 702 18.10 8.38 27.21
N ASP A 703 17.39 9.38 26.70
CA ASP A 703 17.26 10.67 27.36
C ASP A 703 16.48 10.51 28.67
N ASP A 704 17.11 10.88 29.78
CA ASP A 704 16.50 10.83 31.11
C ASP A 704 15.56 12.04 31.25
N LEU A 705 14.31 11.88 30.83
CA LEU A 705 13.26 12.91 30.92
C LEU A 705 12.86 13.24 32.37
N SER A 706 13.62 12.78 33.37
CA SER A 706 13.33 12.89 34.80
C SER A 706 13.93 14.12 35.50
N LEU A 707 14.59 15.03 34.78
CA LEU A 707 15.20 16.23 35.37
C LEU A 707 14.60 17.53 34.82
N ASP A 708 13.38 17.89 35.26
CA ASP A 708 12.97 19.30 35.44
C ASP A 708 11.61 19.52 36.16
N GLU A 709 11.09 18.57 36.96
CA GLU A 709 9.95 18.80 37.86
C GLU A 709 10.34 19.28 39.26
N LYS A 710 11.42 20.07 39.39
CA LYS A 710 11.55 20.97 40.56
C LYS A 710 10.89 22.30 40.23
N GLY A 711 9.56 22.31 40.29
CA GLY A 711 8.78 23.54 40.26
C GLY A 711 9.25 24.54 41.33
N PRO A 712 9.11 25.85 41.11
CA PRO A 712 9.61 26.86 42.03
C PRO A 712 8.93 26.69 43.40
N GLN A 713 9.73 26.49 44.44
CA GLN A 713 9.27 26.61 45.81
C GLN A 713 8.80 28.07 46.00
N LEU A 714 7.48 28.26 46.06
CA LEU A 714 6.89 29.49 46.58
C LEU A 714 7.24 29.57 48.07
N GLY A 715 8.20 30.44 48.39
CA GLY A 715 8.46 30.88 49.75
C GLY A 715 7.30 31.75 50.24
N PHE A 716 6.79 31.41 51.42
CA PHE A 716 5.94 32.27 52.23
C PHE A 716 6.78 33.35 52.94
#